data_AF-A0AAN0W0E1-F1
#
_entry.id   AF-A0AAN0W0E1-F1
#
_cell.length_a   1.000
_cell.length_b   1.000
_cell.length_c   1.000
_cell.angle_alpha   90.00
_cell.angle_beta   90.00
_cell.angle_gamma   90.00
#
_symmetry.space_group_name_H-M   'P 1'
#
loop_
_entity.id
_entity.type
_entity.pdbx_description
1 polymer ?
#
loop_
_entity_poly.entity_id
_entity_poly.type
_entity_poly.pdbx_seq_one_letter_code
_entity_poly.pdbx_strand_id
1 'polypeptide(L)'
;MKHNQRLFIPKKIASALLLAGISFNALSAQECEYELLSHSSDWLTQIKRADSSCYHSWFNAPEEAAAGIYSETSIRQVQRELLEEVTQYEGDEQQAKRIANLSEFIKAAYFARYSTQSSYGYYSEELSRELAQISARFLSSQYAQALGREQVRAMSAMSIMVDSVKQLPSAMPAMLDLLESFNRQNSQQLQYVDGLNNLFRAMSGHVARDYFYADLAAHPEYLVRLERFVDQNRWALGTDAEFLIYNAVREFGRLLASRDEKLRNQVMVFMKRTLERNSIGSEGERLWIAAAEMILFYAPEEGKKLKLEQSKSQLELSLLPYRYECQGAAIIRSQNLSEQQSEQACEVLSVVEADFHQVVNSGWVPVNDDHNDNVEVVVWKDNDAYVTYSNFLFGNSTDNGGQYLEGDPSKPENVARFLAYRYDSSDELAILNLEHEYVHYLDGRFNLYGDFSDTLSRGRMVWWLEGFAEYMHYRKGYQAAVDLIEHQPLSFSEVIETTYEDDVNRIYRWSYLGVRFMLEEHPQHMARLLESARRGDYVTWSEQAKRLGVEFNDEFELWLEAVSSADSDSHNDDSEKEPSPQDSAEIVSFAANHSQIFSSNAYDEHLFYIDIPADVTEFSVSIEGDGDADLYASYQSVAHYYEYQISDFQRGSDESIEIQPQPNGYITPGRYYFSLTARESFESVRVTSKIVTRSPTIEQDDLTPKLMSANEPLRVKVNKTRYVGMYVERPATVRLWINALDDIPSNVDVFIGKHSWATREDFDAASQQTGSNEFVQFEVEKAGYVHFTLSAEQQGGEVELYATY
;
A
#
# COMPACT_ATOMS: atom_id res chain seq x y z
N MET A 1 -10.22 -37.85 41.17
CA MET A 1 -9.98 -38.66 39.95
C MET A 1 -9.97 -37.71 38.76
N LYS A 2 -8.89 -37.78 37.98
CA LYS A 2 -8.56 -36.94 36.81
C LYS A 2 -9.70 -36.89 35.80
N HIS A 3 -10.07 -35.69 35.35
CA HIS A 3 -10.40 -35.41 33.94
C HIS A 3 -9.92 -33.99 33.59
N ASN A 4 -8.70 -33.94 33.04
CA ASN A 4 -8.17 -32.80 32.30
C ASN A 4 -8.96 -32.70 30.98
N GLN A 5 -9.80 -31.68 30.81
CA GLN A 5 -10.18 -31.22 29.47
C GLN A 5 -9.37 -29.96 29.18
N ARG A 6 -8.30 -30.16 28.39
CA ARG A 6 -7.62 -29.07 27.68
C ARG A 6 -8.65 -28.48 26.72
N LEU A 7 -8.98 -27.21 26.93
CA LEU A 7 -9.68 -26.38 25.95
C LEU A 7 -8.88 -26.42 24.64
N PHE A 8 -9.44 -27.10 23.63
CA PHE A 8 -8.99 -26.99 22.25
C PHE A 8 -9.40 -25.61 21.76
N ILE A 9 -8.43 -24.70 21.70
CA ILE A 9 -8.52 -23.48 20.92
C ILE A 9 -8.26 -23.92 19.47
N PRO A 10 -9.22 -23.81 18.54
CA PRO A 10 -8.93 -24.05 17.14
C PRO A 10 -7.82 -23.09 16.71
N LYS A 11 -6.74 -23.63 16.12
CA LYS A 11 -5.63 -22.87 15.52
C LYS A 11 -6.15 -22.12 14.27
N LYS A 12 -6.89 -21.03 14.48
CA LYS A 12 -7.26 -20.03 13.45
C LYS A 12 -7.57 -18.71 14.14
N ILE A 13 -6.61 -18.15 14.88
CA ILE A 13 -6.60 -16.74 15.31
C ILE A 13 -5.13 -16.31 15.37
N ALA A 14 -4.54 -16.09 14.20
CA ALA A 14 -3.23 -15.47 14.02
C ALA A 14 -3.10 -14.97 12.57
N SER A 15 -4.09 -14.23 12.08
CA SER A 15 -4.07 -13.58 10.77
C SER A 15 -4.77 -12.23 10.91
N ALA A 16 -4.09 -11.31 11.60
CA ALA A 16 -4.48 -9.91 11.73
C ALA A 16 -3.20 -9.12 12.01
N LEU A 17 -2.27 -9.17 11.04
CA LEU A 17 -1.04 -8.39 10.93
C LEU A 17 -0.40 -8.77 9.58
N LEU A 18 -1.12 -8.51 8.49
CA LEU A 18 -0.64 -8.65 7.12
C LEU A 18 -1.54 -7.71 6.33
N LEU A 19 -0.99 -6.57 5.92
CA LEU A 19 -1.35 -5.75 4.75
C LEU A 19 -0.59 -4.42 4.88
N ALA A 20 0.71 -4.52 4.59
CA ALA A 20 1.57 -3.42 4.18
C ALA A 20 2.79 -4.06 3.49
N GLY A 21 2.53 -4.75 2.38
CA GLY A 21 3.54 -5.38 1.55
C GLY A 21 3.36 -4.88 0.12
N ILE A 22 3.86 -3.68 -0.17
CA ILE A 22 3.98 -3.23 -1.56
C ILE A 22 5.18 -3.97 -2.14
N SER A 23 4.93 -4.79 -3.15
CA SER A 23 5.94 -5.44 -3.98
C SER A 23 6.65 -4.39 -4.83
N PHE A 24 7.96 -4.25 -4.69
CA PHE A 24 8.82 -3.61 -5.67
C PHE A 24 9.86 -4.63 -6.12
N ASN A 25 9.90 -4.93 -7.41
CA ASN A 25 11.12 -5.40 -8.06
C ASN A 25 11.38 -4.49 -9.27
N ALA A 26 12.31 -3.56 -9.12
CA ALA A 26 13.04 -2.97 -10.22
C ALA A 26 14.51 -2.85 -9.82
N LEU A 27 15.39 -3.38 -10.67
CA LEU A 27 16.82 -3.55 -10.43
C LEU A 27 17.55 -2.22 -10.18
N SER A 28 17.83 -1.95 -8.91
CA SER A 28 19.16 -1.59 -8.39
C SER A 28 19.18 -2.10 -6.97
N ALA A 29 19.89 -3.20 -6.72
CA ALA A 29 19.90 -3.85 -5.40
C ALA A 29 20.32 -2.82 -4.35
N GLN A 30 19.37 -2.34 -3.55
CA GLN A 30 19.66 -1.31 -2.56
C GLN A 30 20.60 -1.93 -1.54
N GLU A 31 21.70 -1.27 -1.17
CA GLU A 31 22.71 -1.82 -0.23
C GLU A 31 22.13 -2.27 1.13
N CYS A 32 20.88 -1.88 1.42
CA CYS A 32 20.10 -2.25 2.58
C CYS A 32 19.17 -3.47 2.38
N GLU A 33 19.06 -4.08 1.19
CA GLU A 33 18.26 -5.31 0.99
C GLU A 33 18.85 -6.47 1.81
N TYR A 34 17.99 -7.38 2.26
CA TYR A 34 18.39 -8.47 3.15
C TYR A 34 19.58 -9.28 2.59
N GLU A 35 19.53 -9.64 1.31
CA GLU A 35 20.56 -10.44 0.65
C GLU A 35 21.93 -9.73 0.69
N LEU A 36 21.95 -8.42 0.42
CA LEU A 36 23.17 -7.61 0.46
C LEU A 36 23.67 -7.39 1.89
N LEU A 37 22.76 -7.11 2.84
CA LEU A 37 23.10 -6.99 4.25
C LEU A 37 23.76 -8.27 4.79
N SER A 38 23.26 -9.45 4.38
CA SER A 38 23.76 -10.74 4.86
C SER A 38 25.22 -11.02 4.46
N HIS A 39 25.71 -10.37 3.41
CA HIS A 39 27.08 -10.47 2.91
C HIS A 39 27.98 -9.29 3.31
N SER A 40 27.42 -8.26 3.93
CA SER A 40 28.11 -7.02 4.28
C SER A 40 28.78 -7.10 5.66
N SER A 41 30.02 -6.62 5.76
CA SER A 41 30.69 -6.44 7.05
C SER A 41 30.23 -5.18 7.81
N ASP A 42 29.50 -4.27 7.15
CA ASP A 42 29.00 -3.00 7.71
C ASP A 42 27.46 -2.94 7.70
N TRP A 43 26.81 -4.11 7.74
CA TRP A 43 25.36 -4.29 7.67
C TRP A 43 24.60 -3.44 8.70
N LEU A 44 25.17 -3.23 9.89
CA LEU A 44 24.54 -2.44 10.95
C LEU A 44 24.47 -0.93 10.61
N THR A 45 25.52 -0.39 9.99
CA THR A 45 25.52 0.99 9.49
C THR A 45 24.57 1.14 8.30
N GLN A 46 24.50 0.13 7.42
CA GLN A 46 23.57 0.11 6.30
C GLN A 46 22.11 0.10 6.76
N ILE A 47 21.76 -0.66 7.81
CA ILE A 47 20.42 -0.57 8.44
C ILE A 47 20.14 0.85 8.92
N LYS A 48 21.08 1.48 9.63
CA LYS A 48 20.90 2.86 10.16
C LYS A 48 20.69 3.90 9.05
N ARG A 49 21.20 3.68 7.84
CA ARG A 49 21.06 4.58 6.69
C ARG A 49 19.92 4.23 5.74
N ALA A 50 19.32 3.05 5.90
CA ALA A 50 18.29 2.51 5.03
C ALA A 50 17.10 3.47 4.82
N ASP A 51 16.44 3.31 3.68
CA ASP A 51 15.16 3.94 3.37
C ASP A 51 14.01 2.94 3.56
N SER A 52 12.77 3.42 3.60
CA SER A 52 11.59 2.57 3.82
C SER A 52 11.40 1.51 2.74
N SER A 53 11.93 1.71 1.53
CA SER A 53 11.90 0.73 0.44
C SER A 53 12.59 -0.58 0.80
N CYS A 54 13.58 -0.55 1.70
CA CYS A 54 14.31 -1.76 2.13
C CYS A 54 13.46 -2.69 2.98
N TYR A 55 12.37 -2.18 3.58
CA TYR A 55 11.62 -2.91 4.60
C TYR A 55 10.95 -4.15 4.03
N HIS A 56 10.43 -4.07 2.80
CA HIS A 56 9.84 -5.22 2.12
C HIS A 56 10.82 -6.39 2.07
N SER A 57 12.08 -6.14 1.68
CA SER A 57 13.13 -7.15 1.63
C SER A 57 13.42 -7.76 3.01
N TRP A 58 13.36 -6.96 4.08
CA TRP A 58 13.57 -7.46 5.45
C TRP A 58 12.43 -8.38 5.90
N PHE A 59 11.19 -7.97 5.72
CA PHE A 59 10.04 -8.79 6.14
C PHE A 59 9.88 -10.06 5.29
N ASN A 60 10.40 -10.07 4.06
CA ASN A 60 10.40 -11.21 3.14
C ASN A 60 11.75 -11.94 3.06
N ALA A 61 12.59 -11.84 4.08
CA ALA A 61 13.86 -12.55 4.14
C ALA A 61 13.64 -14.09 4.10
N PRO A 62 14.52 -14.85 3.43
CA PRO A 62 14.39 -16.30 3.29
C PRO A 62 14.57 -17.03 4.64
N GLU A 63 14.11 -18.28 4.76
CA GLU A 63 14.12 -19.03 6.03
C GLU A 63 15.54 -19.16 6.64
N GLU A 64 16.56 -19.24 5.79
CA GLU A 64 17.98 -19.30 6.17
C GLU A 64 18.43 -18.06 6.94
N ALA A 65 17.70 -16.94 6.83
CA ALA A 65 17.96 -15.73 7.58
C ALA A 65 18.00 -15.95 9.08
N ALA A 66 17.20 -16.91 9.57
CA ALA A 66 17.14 -17.31 10.97
C ALA A 66 18.50 -17.72 11.55
N ALA A 67 19.43 -18.20 10.71
CA ALA A 67 20.80 -18.57 11.08
C ALA A 67 21.84 -17.44 10.89
N GLY A 68 21.51 -16.40 10.11
CA GLY A 68 22.39 -15.30 9.75
C GLY A 68 22.17 -14.04 10.58
N ILE A 69 21.90 -12.92 9.91
CA ILE A 69 21.71 -11.61 10.55
C ILE A 69 20.41 -11.50 11.36
N TYR A 70 19.48 -12.48 11.26
CA TYR A 70 18.35 -12.62 12.18
C TYR A 70 18.63 -13.56 13.36
N SER A 71 19.84 -14.09 13.53
CA SER A 71 20.18 -14.84 14.75
C SER A 71 20.06 -13.98 16.01
N GLU A 72 19.81 -14.59 17.18
CA GLU A 72 19.74 -13.83 18.45
C GLU A 72 21.01 -13.02 18.71
N THR A 73 22.18 -13.57 18.37
CA THR A 73 23.47 -12.87 18.50
C THR A 73 23.51 -11.58 17.69
N SER A 74 22.98 -11.60 16.46
CA SER A 74 22.92 -10.42 15.58
C SER A 74 21.87 -9.43 16.06
N ILE A 75 20.68 -9.88 16.48
CA ILE A 75 19.65 -8.98 17.03
C ILE A 75 20.11 -8.33 18.34
N ARG A 76 20.93 -9.00 19.16
CA ARG A 76 21.59 -8.39 20.33
C ARG A 76 22.62 -7.30 19.96
N GLN A 77 23.13 -7.27 18.74
CA GLN A 77 23.95 -6.15 18.25
C GLN A 77 23.06 -4.96 17.90
N VAL A 78 21.98 -5.19 17.14
CA VAL A 78 20.98 -4.16 16.79
C VAL A 78 20.34 -3.56 18.05
N GLN A 79 20.02 -4.39 19.04
CA GLN A 79 19.45 -3.97 20.33
C GLN A 79 20.37 -3.01 21.10
N ARG A 80 21.69 -3.21 21.06
CA ARG A 80 22.67 -2.33 21.72
C ARG A 80 22.75 -0.97 21.03
N GLU A 81 22.84 -0.95 19.71
CA GLU A 81 22.79 0.30 18.93
C GLU A 81 21.48 1.06 19.17
N LEU A 82 20.34 0.36 19.16
CA LEU A 82 19.05 0.99 19.41
C LEU A 82 18.99 1.61 20.81
N LEU A 83 19.50 0.92 21.84
CA LEU A 83 19.58 1.47 23.19
C LEU A 83 20.45 2.73 23.25
N GLU A 84 21.58 2.77 22.53
CA GLU A 84 22.46 3.94 22.47
C GLU A 84 21.77 5.13 21.81
N GLU A 85 21.13 4.93 20.65
CA GLU A 85 20.38 5.97 19.94
C GLU A 85 19.23 6.51 20.80
N VAL A 86 18.45 5.63 21.46
CA VAL A 86 17.35 6.03 22.34
C VAL A 86 17.83 6.75 23.59
N THR A 87 18.98 6.36 24.15
CA THR A 87 19.54 6.98 25.36
C THR A 87 19.94 8.43 25.13
N GLN A 88 20.37 8.76 23.91
CA GLN A 88 20.84 10.09 23.52
C GLN A 88 19.79 10.87 22.71
N TYR A 89 18.55 10.37 22.65
CA TYR A 89 17.55 10.94 21.76
C TYR A 89 17.06 12.31 22.24
N GLU A 90 17.31 13.34 21.44
CA GLU A 90 16.93 14.73 21.70
C GLU A 90 15.92 15.31 20.69
N GLY A 91 15.20 14.44 19.97
CA GLY A 91 14.21 14.85 18.97
C GLY A 91 14.78 15.13 17.57
N ASP A 92 16.07 14.90 17.37
CA ASP A 92 16.74 15.05 16.07
C ASP A 92 16.16 14.11 15.01
N GLU A 93 15.97 14.62 13.79
CA GLU A 93 15.33 13.91 12.68
C GLU A 93 16.18 12.73 12.19
N GLN A 94 17.50 12.92 12.06
CA GLN A 94 18.40 11.87 11.60
C GLN A 94 18.49 10.75 12.64
N GLN A 95 18.50 11.11 13.92
CA GLN A 95 18.44 10.12 15.00
C GLN A 95 17.11 9.38 15.03
N ALA A 96 15.99 10.07 14.80
CA ALA A 96 14.68 9.43 14.69
C ALA A 96 14.64 8.42 13.53
N LYS A 97 15.19 8.77 12.35
CA LYS A 97 15.33 7.83 11.22
C LYS A 97 16.11 6.57 11.61
N ARG A 98 17.24 6.73 12.31
CA ARG A 98 18.05 5.58 12.78
C ARG A 98 17.29 4.70 13.77
N ILE A 99 16.57 5.30 14.72
CA ILE A 99 15.71 4.58 15.68
C ILE A 99 14.62 3.80 14.94
N ALA A 100 13.94 4.44 13.99
CA ALA A 100 12.92 3.80 13.18
C ALA A 100 13.47 2.59 12.41
N ASN A 101 14.59 2.76 11.70
CA ASN A 101 15.18 1.69 10.90
C ASN A 101 15.63 0.49 11.75
N LEU A 102 16.31 0.75 12.87
CA LEU A 102 16.76 -0.30 13.79
C LEU A 102 15.56 -1.05 14.37
N SER A 103 14.49 -0.34 14.74
CA SER A 103 13.25 -0.94 15.25
C SER A 103 12.54 -1.78 14.19
N GLU A 104 12.44 -1.30 12.95
CA GLU A 104 11.84 -2.02 11.83
C GLU A 104 12.61 -3.29 11.46
N PHE A 105 13.95 -3.25 11.49
CA PHE A 105 14.76 -4.44 11.28
C PHE A 105 14.54 -5.50 12.38
N ILE A 106 14.38 -5.09 13.64
CA ILE A 106 14.03 -5.99 14.74
C ILE A 106 12.63 -6.58 14.54
N LYS A 107 11.64 -5.78 14.14
CA LYS A 107 10.28 -6.26 13.85
C LYS A 107 10.30 -7.31 12.74
N ALA A 108 11.02 -7.05 11.65
CA ALA A 108 11.18 -7.99 10.54
C ALA A 108 11.81 -9.33 11.01
N ALA A 109 12.83 -9.26 11.86
CA ALA A 109 13.45 -10.45 12.42
C ALA A 109 12.48 -11.28 13.31
N TYR A 110 11.68 -10.62 14.16
CA TYR A 110 10.64 -11.29 14.96
C TYR A 110 9.50 -11.85 14.10
N PHE A 111 9.13 -11.16 13.02
CA PHE A 111 8.15 -11.63 12.05
C PHE A 111 8.64 -12.90 11.33
N ALA A 112 9.83 -12.86 10.72
CA ALA A 112 10.44 -14.01 10.04
C ALA A 112 10.70 -15.21 10.99
N ARG A 113 10.90 -14.93 12.29
CA ARG A 113 11.04 -15.99 13.30
C ARG A 113 9.77 -16.82 13.47
N TYR A 114 8.59 -16.27 13.20
CA TYR A 114 7.32 -16.95 13.42
C TYR A 114 7.15 -18.20 12.53
N SER A 115 7.52 -18.11 11.25
CA SER A 115 7.51 -19.25 10.32
C SER A 115 8.61 -20.27 10.61
N THR A 116 9.76 -19.82 11.13
CA THR A 116 10.96 -20.65 11.32
C THR A 116 11.17 -21.19 12.75
N GLN A 117 10.28 -20.86 13.68
CA GLN A 117 10.40 -21.19 15.11
C GLN A 117 10.52 -22.69 15.42
N SER A 118 9.97 -23.58 14.58
CA SER A 118 10.10 -25.04 14.78
C SER A 118 11.53 -25.53 14.62
N SER A 119 12.30 -24.87 13.76
CA SER A 119 13.67 -25.25 13.41
C SER A 119 14.70 -24.53 14.27
N TYR A 120 14.42 -23.28 14.66
CA TYR A 120 15.41 -22.43 15.33
C TYR A 120 14.99 -21.93 16.73
N GLY A 121 13.79 -22.29 17.21
CA GLY A 121 13.26 -21.81 18.48
C GLY A 121 12.80 -20.36 18.43
N TYR A 122 12.37 -19.83 19.57
CA TYR A 122 12.02 -18.42 19.75
C TYR A 122 13.26 -17.62 20.17
N TYR A 123 13.25 -16.30 19.93
CA TYR A 123 14.17 -15.40 20.63
C TYR A 123 13.97 -15.53 22.15
N SER A 124 15.05 -15.32 22.91
CA SER A 124 14.97 -15.38 24.36
C SER A 124 14.00 -14.33 24.93
N GLU A 125 13.33 -14.71 26.02
CA GLU A 125 12.43 -13.83 26.75
C GLU A 125 13.18 -12.60 27.30
N GLU A 126 14.45 -12.78 27.67
CA GLU A 126 15.33 -11.69 28.13
C GLU A 126 15.52 -10.64 27.04
N LEU A 127 15.92 -11.04 25.82
CA LEU A 127 16.07 -10.11 24.70
C LEU A 127 14.75 -9.39 24.40
N SER A 128 13.64 -10.13 24.36
CA SER A 128 12.31 -9.56 24.09
C SER A 128 11.95 -8.49 25.12
N ARG A 129 12.23 -8.76 26.41
CA ARG A 129 11.96 -7.84 27.52
C ARG A 129 12.86 -6.61 27.46
N GLU A 130 14.14 -6.77 27.16
CA GLU A 130 15.09 -5.66 26.98
C GLU A 130 14.66 -4.73 25.84
N LEU A 131 14.22 -5.29 24.70
CA LEU A 131 13.70 -4.52 23.57
C LEU A 131 12.46 -3.70 23.94
N ALA A 132 11.50 -4.31 24.65
CA ALA A 132 10.32 -3.58 25.13
C ALA A 132 10.65 -2.50 26.18
N GLN A 133 11.68 -2.72 27.00
CA GLN A 133 12.19 -1.68 27.92
C GLN A 133 12.83 -0.51 27.17
N ILE A 134 13.51 -0.75 26.05
CA ILE A 134 14.01 0.31 25.17
C ILE A 134 12.84 1.09 24.55
N SER A 135 11.79 0.41 24.08
CA SER A 135 10.55 1.06 23.65
C SER A 135 9.94 1.91 24.75
N ALA A 136 9.77 1.36 25.96
CA ALA A 136 9.22 2.10 27.08
C ALA A 136 10.03 3.37 27.38
N ARG A 137 11.37 3.28 27.36
CA ARG A 137 12.26 4.43 27.57
C ARG A 137 12.08 5.50 26.49
N PHE A 138 12.01 5.11 25.22
CA PHE A 138 11.78 6.04 24.12
C PHE A 138 10.42 6.74 24.27
N LEU A 139 9.35 5.96 24.48
CA LEU A 139 7.97 6.45 24.53
C LEU A 139 7.69 7.35 25.74
N SER A 140 8.41 7.17 26.86
CA SER A 140 8.36 8.07 28.01
C SER A 140 9.14 9.38 27.82
N SER A 141 9.87 9.55 26.72
CA SER A 141 10.56 10.80 26.40
C SER A 141 9.59 11.88 25.90
N GLN A 142 9.83 13.15 26.23
CA GLN A 142 9.06 14.27 25.66
C GLN A 142 9.14 14.32 24.12
N TYR A 143 10.23 13.81 23.56
CA TYR A 143 10.45 13.79 22.11
C TYR A 143 9.63 12.74 21.37
N ALA A 144 9.05 11.75 22.08
CA ALA A 144 8.13 10.79 21.47
C ALA A 144 6.81 11.43 21.01
N GLN A 145 6.51 12.65 21.50
CA GLN A 145 5.33 13.43 21.11
C GLN A 145 5.63 14.44 19.99
N ALA A 146 6.84 14.42 19.43
CA ALA A 146 7.19 15.29 18.30
C ALA A 146 6.44 14.87 17.03
N LEU A 147 5.96 15.87 16.28
CA LEU A 147 5.08 15.72 15.13
C LEU A 147 5.82 15.69 13.78
N GLY A 148 7.16 15.78 13.78
CA GLY A 148 7.94 15.67 12.56
C GLY A 148 7.88 14.25 11.97
N ARG A 149 7.99 14.13 10.64
CA ARG A 149 7.77 12.87 9.90
C ARG A 149 8.59 11.71 10.46
N GLU A 150 9.91 11.88 10.60
CA GLU A 150 10.78 10.81 11.08
C GLU A 150 10.59 10.54 12.58
N GLN A 151 10.21 11.55 13.38
CA GLN A 151 9.88 11.38 14.80
C GLN A 151 8.61 10.55 14.98
N VAL A 152 7.56 10.82 14.20
CA VAL A 152 6.33 10.02 14.18
C VAL A 152 6.62 8.59 13.71
N ARG A 153 7.45 8.42 12.67
CA ARG A 153 7.89 7.11 12.20
C ARG A 153 8.64 6.33 13.29
N ALA A 154 9.56 6.97 14.01
CA ALA A 154 10.29 6.36 15.11
C ALA A 154 9.34 5.98 16.26
N MET A 155 8.42 6.86 16.65
CA MET A 155 7.41 6.58 17.65
C MET A 155 6.51 5.40 17.26
N SER A 156 6.04 5.37 16.01
CA SER A 156 5.20 4.28 15.51
C SER A 156 5.97 2.96 15.50
N ALA A 157 7.20 2.93 14.97
CA ALA A 157 8.06 1.73 14.94
C ALA A 157 8.34 1.20 16.36
N MET A 158 8.72 2.09 17.29
CA MET A 158 9.03 1.71 18.67
C MET A 158 7.81 1.21 19.44
N SER A 159 6.62 1.79 19.21
CA SER A 159 5.38 1.36 19.86
C SER A 159 4.86 0.03 19.30
N ILE A 160 4.90 -0.19 17.98
CA ILE A 160 4.49 -1.48 17.40
C ILE A 160 5.50 -2.60 17.70
N MET A 161 6.79 -2.30 17.87
CA MET A 161 7.81 -3.29 18.25
C MET A 161 7.46 -3.99 19.58
N VAL A 162 6.76 -3.29 20.50
CA VAL A 162 6.24 -3.88 21.75
C VAL A 162 5.31 -5.06 21.48
N ASP A 163 4.48 -4.96 20.44
CA ASP A 163 3.65 -6.07 19.98
C ASP A 163 4.49 -7.17 19.32
N SER A 164 5.41 -6.80 18.42
CA SER A 164 6.25 -7.76 17.70
C SER A 164 7.06 -8.67 18.63
N VAL A 165 7.61 -8.11 19.72
CA VAL A 165 8.35 -8.87 20.73
C VAL A 165 7.46 -9.52 21.81
N LYS A 166 6.15 -9.28 21.75
CA LYS A 166 5.11 -9.80 22.67
C LYS A 166 5.38 -9.49 24.15
N GLN A 167 5.76 -8.25 24.47
CA GLN A 167 6.10 -7.80 25.83
C GLN A 167 5.35 -6.53 26.27
N LEU A 168 4.07 -6.39 25.92
CA LEU A 168 3.26 -5.22 26.32
C LEU A 168 3.34 -4.85 27.80
N PRO A 169 3.30 -5.79 28.78
CA PRO A 169 3.44 -5.43 30.20
C PRO A 169 4.70 -4.61 30.53
N SER A 170 5.79 -4.80 29.79
CA SER A 170 7.04 -4.06 30.02
C SER A 170 6.98 -2.59 29.57
N ALA A 171 6.03 -2.24 28.70
CA ALA A 171 5.88 -0.90 28.13
C ALA A 171 4.48 -0.29 28.35
N MET A 172 3.56 -0.99 29.02
CA MET A 172 2.17 -0.58 29.20
C MET A 172 2.02 0.83 29.80
N PRO A 173 2.77 1.23 30.87
CA PRO A 173 2.69 2.59 31.38
C PRO A 173 3.06 3.66 30.34
N ALA A 174 4.15 3.44 29.59
CA ALA A 174 4.63 4.40 28.59
C ALA A 174 3.70 4.51 27.38
N MET A 175 3.10 3.40 26.96
CA MET A 175 2.08 3.41 25.89
C MET A 175 0.81 4.15 26.34
N LEU A 176 0.40 4.02 27.60
CA LEU A 176 -0.72 4.79 28.16
C LEU A 176 -0.37 6.28 28.30
N ASP A 177 0.84 6.63 28.72
CA ASP A 177 1.31 8.02 28.80
C ASP A 177 1.28 8.67 27.41
N LEU A 178 1.71 7.94 26.39
CA LEU A 178 1.66 8.38 25.00
C LEU A 178 0.22 8.52 24.50
N LEU A 179 -0.66 7.56 24.77
CA LEU A 179 -2.09 7.64 24.42
C LEU A 179 -2.74 8.90 25.04
N GLU A 180 -2.42 9.21 26.30
CA GLU A 180 -2.96 10.37 27.01
C GLU A 180 -2.45 11.72 26.49
N SER A 181 -1.46 11.74 25.59
CA SER A 181 -1.03 12.97 24.90
C SER A 181 -2.00 13.41 23.80
N PHE A 182 -2.93 12.54 23.38
CA PHE A 182 -3.92 12.84 22.35
C PHE A 182 -4.74 14.09 22.70
N ASN A 183 -4.86 15.01 21.74
CA ASN A 183 -5.58 16.25 21.89
C ASN A 183 -6.00 16.79 20.50
N ARG A 184 -6.76 17.90 20.50
CA ARG A 184 -7.28 18.48 19.24
C ARG A 184 -6.18 18.88 18.24
N GLN A 185 -5.02 19.30 18.71
CA GLN A 185 -3.93 19.72 17.83
C GLN A 185 -3.26 18.53 17.15
N ASN A 186 -2.83 17.52 17.92
CA ASN A 186 -2.15 16.36 17.32
C ASN A 186 -3.11 15.39 16.59
N SER A 187 -4.43 15.50 16.83
CA SER A 187 -5.44 14.74 16.08
C SER A 187 -5.48 15.06 14.58
N GLN A 188 -4.96 16.21 14.17
CA GLN A 188 -4.90 16.61 12.76
C GLN A 188 -3.82 15.86 11.98
N GLN A 189 -2.91 15.14 12.65
CA GLN A 189 -1.88 14.32 12.01
C GLN A 189 -2.21 12.85 12.19
N LEU A 190 -2.94 12.27 11.24
CA LEU A 190 -3.46 10.90 11.35
C LEU A 190 -2.37 9.83 11.53
N GLN A 191 -1.16 10.02 10.97
CA GLN A 191 -0.03 9.11 11.22
C GLN A 191 0.39 9.07 12.69
N TYR A 192 0.30 10.21 13.39
CA TYR A 192 0.55 10.26 14.83
C TYR A 192 -0.55 9.53 15.60
N VAL A 193 -1.81 9.78 15.25
CA VAL A 193 -2.99 9.12 15.84
C VAL A 193 -2.92 7.60 15.63
N ASP A 194 -2.49 7.14 14.46
CA ASP A 194 -2.25 5.72 14.17
C ASP A 194 -1.13 5.13 15.03
N GLY A 195 -0.06 5.90 15.27
CA GLY A 195 0.98 5.52 16.23
C GLY A 195 0.44 5.36 17.66
N LEU A 196 -0.49 6.22 18.11
CA LEU A 196 -1.17 6.05 19.40
C LEU A 196 -2.02 4.77 19.43
N ASN A 197 -2.65 4.43 18.30
CA ASN A 197 -3.46 3.23 18.12
C ASN A 197 -2.64 1.93 18.25
N ASN A 198 -1.31 1.98 18.19
CA ASN A 198 -0.44 0.81 18.42
C ASN A 198 -0.61 0.21 19.83
N LEU A 199 -1.08 0.95 20.82
CA LEU A 199 -1.45 0.36 22.12
C LEU A 199 -2.58 -0.66 21.95
N PHE A 200 -3.60 -0.33 21.18
CA PHE A 200 -4.75 -1.20 20.93
C PHE A 200 -4.36 -2.41 20.06
N ARG A 201 -3.48 -2.20 19.06
CA ARG A 201 -2.86 -3.32 18.31
C ARG A 201 -2.09 -4.26 19.24
N ALA A 202 -1.29 -3.73 20.14
CA ALA A 202 -0.55 -4.52 21.13
C ALA A 202 -1.49 -5.26 22.10
N MET A 203 -2.56 -4.61 22.60
CA MET A 203 -3.55 -5.26 23.47
C MET A 203 -4.20 -6.46 22.75
N SER A 204 -4.65 -6.27 21.50
CA SER A 204 -5.19 -7.34 20.66
C SER A 204 -4.18 -8.49 20.47
N GLY A 205 -2.94 -8.16 20.11
CA GLY A 205 -1.86 -9.13 19.91
C GLY A 205 -1.45 -9.91 21.17
N HIS A 206 -1.92 -9.50 22.35
CA HIS A 206 -1.70 -10.16 23.64
C HIS A 206 -2.94 -10.85 24.22
N VAL A 207 -4.10 -10.80 23.56
CA VAL A 207 -5.38 -11.33 24.08
C VAL A 207 -5.32 -12.83 24.42
N ALA A 208 -4.44 -13.61 23.77
CA ALA A 208 -4.28 -15.04 24.02
C ALA A 208 -3.22 -15.36 25.10
N ARG A 209 -2.64 -14.35 25.76
CA ARG A 209 -1.49 -14.50 26.68
C ARG A 209 -1.92 -14.35 28.13
N ASP A 210 -1.75 -15.39 28.94
CA ASP A 210 -2.14 -15.36 30.36
C ASP A 210 -1.39 -14.28 31.18
N TYR A 211 -0.12 -14.00 30.86
CA TYR A 211 0.67 -12.98 31.57
C TYR A 211 0.16 -11.55 31.34
N PHE A 212 -0.49 -11.28 30.20
CA PHE A 212 -1.08 -9.97 29.91
C PHE A 212 -2.26 -9.69 30.85
N TYR A 213 -3.14 -10.68 31.06
CA TYR A 213 -4.23 -10.56 32.03
C TYR A 213 -3.73 -10.49 33.47
N ALA A 214 -2.65 -11.21 33.80
CA ALA A 214 -2.04 -11.14 35.13
C ALA A 214 -1.51 -9.73 35.44
N ASP A 215 -0.89 -9.07 34.44
CA ASP A 215 -0.42 -7.69 34.58
C ASP A 215 -1.57 -6.70 34.78
N LEU A 216 -2.63 -6.78 33.96
CA LEU A 216 -3.85 -5.97 34.10
C LEU A 216 -4.54 -6.16 35.45
N ALA A 217 -4.60 -7.40 35.96
CA ALA A 217 -5.19 -7.70 37.26
C ALA A 217 -4.36 -7.12 38.42
N ALA A 218 -3.04 -7.04 38.25
CA ALA A 218 -2.13 -6.42 39.22
C ALA A 218 -2.17 -4.88 39.19
N HIS A 219 -2.53 -4.28 38.06
CA HIS A 219 -2.51 -2.83 37.81
C HIS A 219 -3.90 -2.31 37.38
N PRO A 220 -4.91 -2.35 38.28
CA PRO A 220 -6.28 -1.93 37.96
C PRO A 220 -6.39 -0.46 37.53
N GLU A 221 -5.40 0.37 37.85
CA GLU A 221 -5.29 1.76 37.40
C GLU A 221 -5.17 1.90 35.88
N TYR A 222 -4.63 0.91 35.16
CA TYR A 222 -4.55 0.97 33.69
C TYR A 222 -5.93 1.04 33.06
N LEU A 223 -6.89 0.28 33.58
CA LEU A 223 -8.27 0.36 33.13
C LEU A 223 -8.88 1.73 33.42
N VAL A 224 -8.62 2.29 34.60
CA VAL A 224 -9.13 3.63 34.95
C VAL A 224 -8.59 4.70 33.99
N ARG A 225 -7.34 4.57 33.53
CA ARG A 225 -6.72 5.46 32.53
C ARG A 225 -7.41 5.33 31.17
N LEU A 226 -7.63 4.11 30.69
CA LEU A 226 -8.34 3.86 29.42
C LEU A 226 -9.80 4.37 29.46
N GLU A 227 -10.51 4.13 30.57
CA GLU A 227 -11.87 4.66 30.75
C GLU A 227 -11.90 6.19 30.71
N ARG A 228 -10.93 6.83 31.38
CA ARG A 228 -10.79 8.29 31.39
C ARG A 228 -10.46 8.82 30.01
N PHE A 229 -9.57 8.15 29.28
CA PHE A 229 -9.20 8.52 27.92
C PHE A 229 -10.44 8.57 27.01
N VAL A 230 -11.29 7.55 27.04
CA VAL A 230 -12.55 7.54 26.27
C VAL A 230 -13.46 8.69 26.71
N ASP A 231 -13.65 8.87 28.02
CA ASP A 231 -14.56 9.90 28.56
C ASP A 231 -14.10 11.34 28.24
N GLN A 232 -12.79 11.59 28.21
CA GLN A 232 -12.20 12.93 27.96
C GLN A 232 -12.10 13.28 26.47
N ASN A 233 -12.03 12.27 25.59
CA ASN A 233 -11.77 12.47 24.17
C ASN A 233 -12.98 12.22 23.26
N ARG A 234 -14.20 12.23 23.82
CA ARG A 234 -15.46 12.17 23.05
C ARG A 234 -15.60 13.26 22.00
N TRP A 235 -14.84 14.34 22.11
CA TRP A 235 -14.83 15.41 21.13
C TRP A 235 -14.28 14.99 19.76
N ALA A 236 -13.59 13.85 19.68
CA ALA A 236 -13.05 13.31 18.44
C ALA A 236 -14.09 12.49 17.64
N LEU A 237 -15.27 12.22 18.21
CA LEU A 237 -16.36 11.55 17.49
C LEU A 237 -16.80 12.41 16.30
N GLY A 238 -17.00 11.78 15.14
CA GLY A 238 -17.31 12.49 13.89
C GLY A 238 -16.11 13.23 13.26
N THR A 239 -14.89 13.00 13.72
CA THR A 239 -13.66 13.45 13.04
C THR A 239 -12.85 12.25 12.57
N ASP A 240 -11.88 12.46 11.69
CA ASP A 240 -11.01 11.39 11.14
C ASP A 240 -10.19 10.64 12.20
N ALA A 241 -10.10 11.16 13.43
CA ALA A 241 -9.39 10.55 14.55
C ALA A 241 -10.30 9.69 15.44
N GLU A 242 -11.60 9.59 15.15
CA GLU A 242 -12.56 8.88 15.99
C GLU A 242 -12.25 7.40 16.17
N PHE A 243 -11.57 6.79 15.18
CA PHE A 243 -11.17 5.38 15.23
C PHE A 243 -10.34 5.05 16.47
N LEU A 244 -9.57 6.02 17.00
CA LEU A 244 -8.78 5.83 18.21
C LEU A 244 -9.68 5.60 19.44
N ILE A 245 -10.79 6.33 19.53
CA ILE A 245 -11.77 6.19 20.63
C ILE A 245 -12.59 4.92 20.47
N TYR A 246 -12.98 4.61 19.23
CA TYR A 246 -13.65 3.35 18.88
C TYR A 246 -12.80 2.13 19.28
N ASN A 247 -11.52 2.10 18.87
CA ASN A 247 -10.58 1.02 19.21
C ASN A 247 -10.30 0.96 20.71
N ALA A 248 -10.28 2.09 21.42
CA ALA A 248 -10.17 2.10 22.88
C ALA A 248 -11.33 1.34 23.55
N VAL A 249 -12.57 1.59 23.13
CA VAL A 249 -13.74 0.86 23.64
C VAL A 249 -13.67 -0.61 23.26
N ARG A 250 -13.35 -0.92 22.01
CA ARG A 250 -13.31 -2.29 21.48
C ARG A 250 -12.25 -3.14 22.18
N GLU A 251 -11.01 -2.66 22.28
CA GLU A 251 -9.93 -3.40 22.91
C GLU A 251 -10.06 -3.46 24.44
N PHE A 252 -10.68 -2.46 25.07
CA PHE A 252 -11.09 -2.58 26.47
C PHE A 252 -12.17 -3.67 26.64
N GLY A 253 -13.17 -3.71 25.76
CA GLY A 253 -14.22 -4.74 25.76
C GLY A 253 -13.68 -6.14 25.51
N ARG A 254 -12.63 -6.28 24.69
CA ARG A 254 -11.94 -7.56 24.43
C ARG A 254 -11.40 -8.21 25.71
N LEU A 255 -11.10 -7.43 26.74
CA LEU A 255 -10.66 -7.92 28.05
C LEU A 255 -11.72 -8.74 28.79
N LEU A 256 -12.98 -8.77 28.33
CA LEU A 256 -14.00 -9.72 28.79
C LEU A 256 -13.58 -11.18 28.58
N ALA A 257 -12.65 -11.45 27.67
CA ALA A 257 -12.03 -12.77 27.48
C ALA A 257 -11.23 -13.27 28.71
N SER A 258 -10.90 -12.39 29.66
CA SER A 258 -10.12 -12.72 30.84
C SER A 258 -10.77 -13.83 31.69
N ARG A 259 -9.93 -14.68 32.29
CA ARG A 259 -10.38 -15.67 33.30
C ARG A 259 -10.58 -15.04 34.69
N ASP A 260 -10.00 -13.87 34.95
CA ASP A 260 -10.13 -13.15 36.22
C ASP A 260 -11.51 -12.48 36.35
N GLU A 261 -12.27 -12.87 37.38
CA GLU A 261 -13.63 -12.39 37.60
C GLU A 261 -13.69 -10.89 37.94
N LYS A 262 -12.73 -10.38 38.71
CA LYS A 262 -12.70 -8.97 39.10
C LYS A 262 -12.41 -8.10 37.88
N LEU A 263 -11.48 -8.52 37.03
CA LEU A 263 -11.17 -7.85 35.77
C LEU A 263 -12.38 -7.83 34.84
N ARG A 264 -13.01 -9.00 34.59
CA ARG A 264 -14.24 -9.06 33.78
C ARG A 264 -15.37 -8.18 34.31
N ASN A 265 -15.56 -8.15 35.64
CA ASN A 265 -16.61 -7.33 36.25
C ASN A 265 -16.35 -5.84 36.06
N GLN A 266 -15.11 -5.38 36.23
CA GLN A 266 -14.74 -3.99 35.94
C GLN A 266 -14.96 -3.65 34.46
N VAL A 267 -14.56 -4.56 33.56
CA VAL A 267 -14.72 -4.37 32.12
C VAL A 267 -16.21 -4.26 31.75
N MET A 268 -17.03 -5.16 32.27
CA MET A 268 -18.48 -5.18 32.03
C MET A 268 -19.20 -3.93 32.56
N VAL A 269 -18.73 -3.35 33.69
CA VAL A 269 -19.27 -2.08 34.20
C VAL A 269 -19.03 -0.95 33.21
N PHE A 270 -17.83 -0.84 32.66
CA PHE A 270 -17.53 0.16 31.64
C PHE A 270 -18.33 -0.08 30.36
N MET A 271 -18.40 -1.32 29.85
CA MET A 271 -19.18 -1.64 28.65
C MET A 271 -20.66 -1.27 28.80
N LYS A 272 -21.28 -1.59 29.95
CA LYS A 272 -22.66 -1.17 30.25
C LYS A 272 -22.80 0.35 30.31
N ARG A 273 -21.85 1.06 30.93
CA ARG A 273 -21.83 2.53 30.95
C ARG A 273 -21.70 3.12 29.54
N THR A 274 -20.90 2.51 28.67
CA THR A 274 -20.77 2.91 27.27
C THR A 274 -22.07 2.71 26.52
N LEU A 275 -22.77 1.57 26.70
CA LEU A 275 -24.09 1.34 26.11
C LEU A 275 -25.16 2.30 26.65
N GLU A 276 -25.10 2.71 27.92
CA GLU A 276 -26.06 3.64 28.53
C GLU A 276 -25.86 5.10 28.09
N ARG A 277 -24.60 5.49 27.79
CA ARG A 277 -24.22 6.87 27.43
C ARG A 277 -24.29 7.16 25.93
N ASN A 278 -24.48 6.13 25.12
CA ASN A 278 -24.52 6.21 23.67
C ASN A 278 -25.77 5.48 23.20
N SER A 279 -26.43 5.98 22.16
CA SER A 279 -27.62 5.33 21.59
C SER A 279 -27.46 5.14 20.10
N ILE A 280 -28.14 4.13 19.56
CA ILE A 280 -28.38 4.01 18.12
C ILE A 280 -28.98 5.33 17.60
N GLY A 281 -28.49 5.81 16.45
CA GLY A 281 -28.84 7.07 15.81
C GLY A 281 -28.26 8.33 16.46
N SER A 282 -27.29 8.22 17.38
CA SER A 282 -26.58 9.36 17.98
C SER A 282 -25.13 9.44 17.51
N GLU A 283 -24.47 10.58 17.75
CA GLU A 283 -23.02 10.76 17.53
C GLU A 283 -22.16 9.68 18.24
N GLY A 284 -22.68 9.06 19.31
CA GLY A 284 -22.01 7.98 20.03
C GLY A 284 -22.28 6.56 19.48
N GLU A 285 -23.01 6.40 18.37
CA GLU A 285 -23.44 5.09 17.87
C GLU A 285 -22.27 4.12 17.63
N ARG A 286 -21.14 4.59 17.07
CA ARG A 286 -19.94 3.75 16.88
C ARG A 286 -19.42 3.18 18.20
N LEU A 287 -19.46 3.95 19.29
CA LEU A 287 -19.05 3.46 20.61
C LEU A 287 -20.06 2.47 21.19
N TRP A 288 -21.35 2.65 20.88
CA TRP A 288 -22.38 1.67 21.23
C TRP A 288 -22.13 0.35 20.49
N ILE A 289 -21.84 0.40 19.19
CA ILE A 289 -21.52 -0.77 18.35
C ILE A 289 -20.27 -1.49 18.90
N ALA A 290 -19.18 -0.76 19.17
CA ALA A 290 -17.96 -1.34 19.74
C ALA A 290 -18.23 -2.11 21.04
N ALA A 291 -19.01 -1.53 21.95
CA ALA A 291 -19.35 -2.18 23.21
C ALA A 291 -20.29 -3.38 23.00
N ALA A 292 -21.28 -3.26 22.12
CA ALA A 292 -22.24 -4.32 21.82
C ALA A 292 -21.56 -5.52 21.16
N GLU A 293 -20.69 -5.29 20.17
CA GLU A 293 -19.88 -6.31 19.49
C GLU A 293 -19.10 -7.15 20.51
N MET A 294 -18.34 -6.47 21.39
CA MET A 294 -17.50 -7.14 22.38
C MET A 294 -18.31 -7.90 23.42
N ILE A 295 -19.46 -7.38 23.87
CA ILE A 295 -20.34 -8.09 24.80
C ILE A 295 -20.95 -9.32 24.12
N LEU A 296 -21.49 -9.19 22.91
CA LEU A 296 -22.11 -10.31 22.19
C LEU A 296 -21.11 -11.44 21.96
N PHE A 297 -19.86 -11.11 21.63
CA PHE A 297 -18.82 -12.10 21.39
C PHE A 297 -18.27 -12.74 22.67
N TYR A 298 -17.84 -11.94 23.66
CA TYR A 298 -17.13 -12.45 24.84
C TYR A 298 -18.01 -12.73 26.06
N ALA A 299 -19.22 -12.16 26.10
CA ALA A 299 -20.17 -12.31 27.21
C ALA A 299 -21.62 -12.47 26.72
N PRO A 300 -21.93 -13.48 25.87
CA PRO A 300 -23.23 -13.61 25.21
C PRO A 300 -24.42 -13.70 26.18
N GLU A 301 -24.24 -14.29 27.37
CA GLU A 301 -25.27 -14.33 28.41
C GLU A 301 -25.62 -12.94 28.96
N GLU A 302 -24.65 -12.04 29.07
CA GLU A 302 -24.91 -10.63 29.41
C GLU A 302 -25.53 -9.90 28.24
N GLY A 303 -25.08 -10.16 27.00
CA GLY A 303 -25.69 -9.62 25.79
C GLY A 303 -27.18 -9.96 25.68
N LYS A 304 -27.56 -11.20 26.02
CA LYS A 304 -28.96 -11.65 26.10
C LYS A 304 -29.76 -10.91 27.16
N LYS A 305 -29.20 -10.68 28.36
CA LYS A 305 -29.86 -9.88 29.42
C LYS A 305 -30.09 -8.44 28.99
N LEU A 306 -29.12 -7.88 28.26
CA LEU A 306 -29.16 -6.52 27.72
C LEU A 306 -29.98 -6.42 26.42
N LYS A 307 -30.47 -7.54 25.89
CA LYS A 307 -31.23 -7.65 24.63
C LYS A 307 -30.48 -7.09 23.41
N LEU A 308 -29.15 -7.25 23.38
CA LEU A 308 -28.32 -6.69 22.32
C LEU A 308 -28.61 -7.27 20.95
N GLU A 309 -29.01 -8.54 20.84
CA GLU A 309 -29.46 -9.13 19.57
C GLU A 309 -30.72 -8.43 19.03
N GLN A 310 -31.65 -8.07 19.92
CA GLN A 310 -32.83 -7.32 19.51
C GLN A 310 -32.44 -5.91 19.02
N SER A 311 -31.53 -5.24 19.74
CA SER A 311 -31.01 -3.93 19.33
C SER A 311 -30.25 -4.00 18.02
N LYS A 312 -29.48 -5.08 17.79
CA LYS A 312 -28.77 -5.37 16.54
C LYS A 312 -29.76 -5.49 15.37
N SER A 313 -30.82 -6.28 15.53
CA SER A 313 -31.87 -6.39 14.50
C SER A 313 -32.61 -5.07 14.26
N GLN A 314 -32.84 -4.26 15.31
CA GLN A 314 -33.44 -2.93 15.15
C GLN A 314 -32.53 -1.97 14.38
N LEU A 315 -31.22 -2.01 14.66
CA LEU A 315 -30.21 -1.25 13.93
C LEU A 315 -30.21 -1.63 12.45
N GLU A 316 -30.14 -2.93 12.14
CA GLU A 316 -30.19 -3.44 10.76
C GLU A 316 -31.42 -2.93 10.00
N LEU A 317 -32.61 -3.04 10.60
CA LEU A 317 -33.86 -2.56 9.99
C LEU A 317 -33.88 -1.04 9.80
N SER A 318 -33.24 -0.27 10.68
CA SER A 318 -33.15 1.18 10.56
C SER A 318 -32.15 1.62 9.49
N LEU A 319 -31.08 0.84 9.29
CA LEU A 319 -30.02 1.14 8.33
C LEU A 319 -30.31 0.62 6.93
N LEU A 320 -31.13 -0.44 6.79
CA LEU A 320 -31.52 -1.02 5.51
C LEU A 320 -33.05 -0.95 5.33
N PRO A 321 -33.64 0.27 5.28
CA PRO A 321 -35.08 0.44 5.26
C PRO A 321 -35.71 0.09 3.90
N TYR A 322 -34.91 0.10 2.81
CA TYR A 322 -35.38 -0.16 1.47
C TYR A 322 -35.16 -1.63 1.10
N ARG A 323 -36.20 -2.24 0.54
CA ARG A 323 -36.15 -3.63 0.07
C ARG A 323 -36.88 -3.75 -1.27
N TYR A 324 -36.22 -4.33 -2.26
CA TYR A 324 -36.73 -4.52 -3.61
C TYR A 324 -36.50 -5.98 -4.06
N GLU A 325 -37.53 -6.64 -4.58
CA GLU A 325 -37.42 -8.01 -5.10
C GLU A 325 -37.21 -7.96 -6.61
N CYS A 326 -36.08 -8.50 -7.07
CA CYS A 326 -35.82 -8.60 -8.50
C CYS A 326 -36.69 -9.69 -9.15
N GLN A 327 -36.81 -9.64 -10.47
CA GLN A 327 -37.28 -10.80 -11.23
C GLN A 327 -36.13 -11.80 -11.37
N GLY A 328 -35.88 -12.57 -10.31
CA GLY A 328 -34.75 -13.51 -10.19
C GLY A 328 -34.47 -13.87 -8.73
N ALA A 329 -33.28 -14.38 -8.45
CA ALA A 329 -32.88 -14.76 -7.09
C ALA A 329 -32.52 -13.56 -6.19
N ALA A 330 -32.15 -12.42 -6.77
CA ALA A 330 -31.66 -11.27 -6.02
C ALA A 330 -32.79 -10.51 -5.27
N ILE A 331 -32.49 -10.15 -4.02
CA ILE A 331 -33.30 -9.27 -3.19
C ILE A 331 -32.41 -8.11 -2.77
N ILE A 332 -32.63 -6.92 -3.33
CA ILE A 332 -31.86 -5.73 -2.97
C ILE A 332 -32.36 -5.23 -1.60
N ARG A 333 -31.43 -5.05 -0.65
CA ARG A 333 -31.65 -4.44 0.66
C ARG A 333 -30.71 -3.25 0.78
N SER A 334 -31.23 -2.03 0.76
CA SER A 334 -30.35 -0.86 0.65
C SER A 334 -30.59 0.18 1.74
N GLN A 335 -29.55 0.95 2.01
CA GLN A 335 -29.62 2.08 2.92
C GLN A 335 -30.25 3.32 2.26
N ASN A 336 -30.02 3.52 0.96
CA ASN A 336 -30.46 4.73 0.26
C ASN A 336 -30.66 4.58 -1.26
N LEU A 337 -30.79 3.37 -1.82
CA LEU A 337 -31.13 3.27 -3.25
C LEU A 337 -32.58 3.67 -3.46
N SER A 338 -32.83 4.41 -4.54
CA SER A 338 -34.18 4.63 -5.05
C SER A 338 -34.77 3.33 -5.63
N GLU A 339 -36.09 3.32 -5.83
CA GLU A 339 -36.77 2.22 -6.51
C GLU A 339 -36.23 2.03 -7.94
N GLN A 340 -35.97 3.12 -8.66
CA GLN A 340 -35.40 3.10 -10.01
C GLN A 340 -33.98 2.53 -10.04
N GLN A 341 -33.11 2.95 -9.13
CA GLN A 341 -31.76 2.37 -9.02
C GLN A 341 -31.83 0.88 -8.65
N SER A 342 -32.78 0.49 -7.81
CA SER A 342 -32.98 -0.93 -7.45
C SER A 342 -33.44 -1.75 -8.66
N GLU A 343 -34.33 -1.20 -9.49
CA GLU A 343 -34.76 -1.83 -10.75
C GLU A 343 -33.59 -1.97 -11.73
N GLN A 344 -32.78 -0.91 -11.92
CA GLN A 344 -31.59 -0.94 -12.76
C GLN A 344 -30.56 -1.97 -12.27
N ALA A 345 -30.33 -2.06 -10.96
CA ALA A 345 -29.46 -3.08 -10.39
C ALA A 345 -29.97 -4.49 -10.71
N CYS A 346 -31.28 -4.73 -10.59
CA CYS A 346 -31.87 -6.01 -10.97
C CYS A 346 -31.70 -6.33 -12.47
N GLU A 347 -31.80 -5.34 -13.36
CA GLU A 347 -31.55 -5.52 -14.79
C GLU A 347 -30.11 -5.97 -15.05
N VAL A 348 -29.12 -5.29 -14.46
CA VAL A 348 -27.69 -5.66 -14.53
C VAL A 348 -27.49 -7.11 -14.07
N LEU A 349 -27.99 -7.45 -12.88
CA LEU A 349 -27.85 -8.80 -12.32
C LEU A 349 -28.48 -9.88 -13.20
N SER A 350 -29.64 -9.59 -13.81
CA SER A 350 -30.32 -10.53 -14.71
C SER A 350 -29.53 -10.83 -15.98
N VAL A 351 -28.84 -9.82 -16.53
CA VAL A 351 -27.97 -9.97 -17.70
C VAL A 351 -26.75 -10.81 -17.34
N VAL A 352 -26.11 -10.53 -16.20
CA VAL A 352 -24.97 -11.29 -15.68
C VAL A 352 -25.35 -12.76 -15.44
N GLU A 353 -26.51 -13.03 -14.85
CA GLU A 353 -27.00 -14.40 -14.63
C GLU A 353 -27.16 -15.18 -15.94
N ALA A 354 -27.86 -14.59 -16.91
CA ALA A 354 -28.09 -15.23 -18.20
C ALA A 354 -26.76 -15.55 -18.91
N ASP A 355 -25.81 -14.64 -18.87
CA ASP A 355 -24.49 -14.81 -19.48
C ASP A 355 -23.63 -15.84 -18.72
N PHE A 356 -23.69 -15.86 -17.38
CA PHE A 356 -23.05 -16.89 -16.56
C PHE A 356 -23.52 -18.29 -16.98
N HIS A 357 -24.84 -18.49 -17.08
CA HIS A 357 -25.41 -19.77 -17.46
C HIS A 357 -24.95 -20.24 -18.84
N GLN A 358 -24.76 -19.31 -19.78
CA GLN A 358 -24.24 -19.60 -21.10
C GLN A 358 -22.76 -19.99 -21.06
N VAL A 359 -21.91 -19.24 -20.35
CA VAL A 359 -20.47 -19.46 -20.28
C VAL A 359 -20.11 -20.79 -19.65
N VAL A 360 -20.71 -21.11 -18.50
CA VAL A 360 -20.39 -22.37 -17.78
C VAL A 360 -21.27 -23.54 -18.21
N ASN A 361 -22.25 -23.29 -19.09
CA ASN A 361 -23.24 -24.28 -19.52
C ASN A 361 -23.84 -25.04 -18.33
N SER A 362 -24.28 -24.32 -17.29
CA SER A 362 -24.82 -24.92 -16.07
C SER A 362 -26.23 -25.48 -16.24
N GLY A 363 -26.90 -25.14 -17.35
CA GLY A 363 -28.24 -25.65 -17.66
C GLY A 363 -29.32 -25.15 -16.69
N TRP A 364 -29.03 -24.10 -15.92
CA TRP A 364 -29.93 -23.56 -14.88
C TRP A 364 -30.25 -24.57 -13.77
N VAL A 365 -29.36 -25.53 -13.54
CA VAL A 365 -29.51 -26.57 -12.50
C VAL A 365 -28.52 -26.29 -11.38
N PRO A 366 -28.99 -25.91 -10.18
CA PRO A 366 -28.13 -25.78 -9.01
C PRO A 366 -27.39 -27.08 -8.71
N VAL A 367 -26.23 -26.99 -8.07
CA VAL A 367 -25.55 -28.16 -7.51
C VAL A 367 -26.45 -28.85 -6.49
N ASN A 368 -26.19 -30.14 -6.24
CA ASN A 368 -26.99 -30.88 -5.26
C ASN A 368 -26.89 -30.22 -3.87
N ASP A 369 -27.98 -30.32 -3.11
CA ASP A 369 -28.07 -29.87 -1.73
C ASP A 369 -27.88 -28.35 -1.51
N ASP A 370 -27.81 -27.53 -2.57
CA ASP A 370 -27.86 -26.07 -2.45
C ASP A 370 -29.30 -25.57 -2.33
N HIS A 371 -29.58 -24.84 -1.25
CA HIS A 371 -30.87 -24.22 -0.95
C HIS A 371 -30.86 -22.69 -1.05
N ASN A 372 -29.82 -22.09 -1.63
CA ASN A 372 -29.67 -20.65 -1.80
C ASN A 372 -30.50 -20.12 -2.98
N ASP A 373 -31.80 -20.38 -2.98
CA ASP A 373 -32.73 -19.96 -4.04
C ASP A 373 -32.80 -18.44 -4.21
N ASN A 374 -32.39 -17.69 -3.18
CA ASN A 374 -32.31 -16.24 -3.20
C ASN A 374 -31.00 -15.76 -2.58
N VAL A 375 -30.57 -14.56 -2.97
CA VAL A 375 -29.43 -13.84 -2.37
C VAL A 375 -29.86 -12.44 -1.97
N GLU A 376 -29.54 -12.03 -0.73
CA GLU A 376 -29.73 -10.64 -0.32
C GLU A 376 -28.54 -9.80 -0.81
N VAL A 377 -28.78 -8.84 -1.70
CA VAL A 377 -27.79 -7.84 -2.11
C VAL A 377 -27.93 -6.64 -1.19
N VAL A 378 -27.08 -6.59 -0.17
CA VAL A 378 -27.05 -5.51 0.82
C VAL A 378 -26.18 -4.36 0.30
N VAL A 379 -26.79 -3.19 0.10
CA VAL A 379 -26.11 -2.01 -0.46
C VAL A 379 -26.07 -0.87 0.56
N TRP A 380 -24.88 -0.63 1.10
CA TRP A 380 -24.58 0.50 1.98
C TRP A 380 -24.50 1.81 1.19
N LYS A 381 -24.79 2.93 1.85
CA LYS A 381 -24.81 4.24 1.19
C LYS A 381 -23.44 4.75 0.76
N ASP A 382 -22.37 4.26 1.40
CA ASP A 382 -20.96 4.62 1.18
C ASP A 382 -20.03 3.60 1.88
N ASN A 383 -18.72 3.69 1.61
CA ASN A 383 -17.70 2.87 2.27
C ASN A 383 -17.70 3.05 3.80
N ASP A 384 -17.94 4.26 4.29
CA ASP A 384 -17.98 4.57 5.72
C ASP A 384 -19.07 3.76 6.46
N ALA A 385 -20.27 3.68 5.88
CA ALA A 385 -21.35 2.84 6.39
C ALA A 385 -20.99 1.34 6.31
N TYR A 386 -20.36 0.90 5.22
CA TYR A 386 -19.89 -0.49 5.09
C TYR A 386 -18.91 -0.86 6.21
N VAL A 387 -17.86 -0.07 6.40
CA VAL A 387 -16.83 -0.28 7.44
C VAL A 387 -17.41 -0.21 8.85
N THR A 388 -18.38 0.69 9.07
CA THR A 388 -18.98 0.89 10.40
C THR A 388 -19.92 -0.25 10.81
N TYR A 389 -20.81 -0.68 9.91
CA TYR A 389 -21.95 -1.51 10.28
C TYR A 389 -21.84 -2.95 9.82
N SER A 390 -21.16 -3.22 8.69
CA SER A 390 -21.29 -4.49 8.01
C SER A 390 -20.73 -5.66 8.84
N ASN A 391 -19.53 -5.51 9.41
CA ASN A 391 -18.96 -6.55 10.27
C ASN A 391 -19.85 -6.83 11.50
N PHE A 392 -20.35 -5.77 12.16
CA PHE A 392 -21.20 -5.94 13.34
C PHE A 392 -22.50 -6.66 13.00
N LEU A 393 -23.11 -6.35 11.86
CA LEU A 393 -24.40 -6.90 11.42
C LEU A 393 -24.26 -8.31 10.84
N PHE A 394 -23.32 -8.50 9.93
CA PHE A 394 -23.22 -9.69 9.08
C PHE A 394 -21.93 -10.51 9.28
N GLY A 395 -20.94 -9.99 10.00
CA GLY A 395 -19.72 -10.72 10.34
C GLY A 395 -18.64 -10.75 9.26
N ASN A 396 -18.82 -10.02 8.15
CA ASN A 396 -17.87 -9.93 7.05
C ASN A 396 -16.61 -9.11 7.40
N SER A 397 -15.53 -9.32 6.65
CA SER A 397 -14.43 -8.35 6.62
C SER A 397 -14.86 -7.12 5.82
N THR A 398 -14.43 -5.93 6.24
CA THR A 398 -14.73 -4.67 5.54
C THR A 398 -13.54 -4.10 4.78
N ASP A 399 -12.42 -4.83 4.75
CA ASP A 399 -11.20 -4.48 4.00
C ASP A 399 -11.27 -5.08 2.59
N ASN A 400 -12.26 -4.63 1.81
CA ASN A 400 -12.55 -5.07 0.44
C ASN A 400 -13.59 -4.14 -0.22
N GLY A 401 -13.78 -4.28 -1.54
CA GLY A 401 -14.80 -3.54 -2.31
C GLY A 401 -16.22 -4.10 -2.18
N GLY A 402 -16.36 -5.27 -1.57
CA GLY A 402 -17.60 -6.02 -1.40
C GLY A 402 -17.26 -7.44 -0.97
N GLN A 403 -18.26 -8.20 -0.51
CA GLN A 403 -18.07 -9.60 -0.15
C GLN A 403 -19.35 -10.42 -0.27
N TYR A 404 -19.28 -11.54 -0.98
CA TYR A 404 -20.25 -12.62 -0.92
C TYR A 404 -20.06 -13.51 0.32
N LEU A 405 -21.14 -13.69 1.08
CA LEU A 405 -21.28 -14.57 2.22
C LEU A 405 -22.27 -15.68 1.88
N GLU A 406 -21.73 -16.83 1.48
CA GLU A 406 -22.52 -18.01 1.11
C GLU A 406 -23.27 -18.62 2.28
N GLY A 407 -22.65 -18.69 3.47
CA GLY A 407 -23.20 -19.42 4.62
C GLY A 407 -23.09 -20.93 4.47
N ASP A 408 -24.09 -21.68 4.96
CA ASP A 408 -24.19 -23.14 4.78
C ASP A 408 -25.32 -23.43 3.76
N PRO A 409 -25.00 -23.63 2.47
CA PRO A 409 -26.01 -23.81 1.42
C PRO A 409 -26.90 -25.04 1.64
N SER A 410 -26.45 -26.02 2.46
CA SER A 410 -27.23 -27.22 2.80
C SER A 410 -28.40 -26.96 3.75
N LYS A 411 -28.50 -25.75 4.32
CA LYS A 411 -29.53 -25.37 5.27
C LYS A 411 -30.63 -24.58 4.57
N PRO A 412 -31.90 -25.04 4.59
CA PRO A 412 -33.01 -24.28 4.05
C PRO A 412 -33.24 -22.91 4.72
N GLU A 413 -32.75 -22.73 5.95
CA GLU A 413 -32.77 -21.46 6.68
C GLU A 413 -31.58 -20.54 6.37
N ASN A 414 -30.64 -20.97 5.53
CA ASN A 414 -29.49 -20.17 5.15
C ASN A 414 -29.94 -18.91 4.41
N VAL A 415 -29.21 -17.82 4.62
CA VAL A 415 -29.43 -16.57 3.89
C VAL A 415 -28.10 -16.16 3.29
N ALA A 416 -27.91 -16.49 2.01
CA ALA A 416 -26.79 -16.02 1.22
C ALA A 416 -26.87 -14.48 1.08
N ARG A 417 -25.74 -13.80 1.25
CA ARG A 417 -25.68 -12.34 1.15
C ARG A 417 -24.52 -11.88 0.31
N PHE A 418 -24.75 -10.93 -0.58
CA PHE A 418 -23.71 -10.10 -1.15
C PHE A 418 -23.76 -8.74 -0.43
N LEU A 419 -22.64 -8.31 0.14
CA LEU A 419 -22.49 -7.03 0.82
C LEU A 419 -21.66 -6.08 -0.04
N ALA A 420 -22.22 -4.94 -0.41
CA ALA A 420 -21.56 -3.90 -1.20
C ALA A 420 -21.90 -2.51 -0.69
N TYR A 421 -21.24 -1.51 -1.25
CA TYR A 421 -21.50 -0.10 -1.00
C TYR A 421 -21.50 0.71 -2.27
N ARG A 422 -22.13 1.89 -2.20
CA ARG A 422 -22.09 2.84 -3.29
C ARG A 422 -20.77 3.62 -3.28
N TYR A 423 -20.16 3.81 -4.44
CA TYR A 423 -19.00 4.70 -4.58
C TYR A 423 -19.40 6.15 -4.91
N ASP A 424 -20.65 6.36 -5.34
CA ASP A 424 -21.22 7.68 -5.68
C ASP A 424 -22.65 7.82 -5.13
N SER A 425 -22.95 9.03 -4.67
CA SER A 425 -24.21 9.48 -4.08
C SER A 425 -25.22 10.06 -5.08
N SER A 426 -24.87 10.17 -6.36
CA SER A 426 -25.74 10.69 -7.42
C SER A 426 -27.01 9.85 -7.66
N ASP A 427 -27.84 10.27 -8.61
CA ASP A 427 -29.03 9.51 -9.00
C ASP A 427 -28.70 8.30 -9.90
N GLU A 428 -27.46 8.18 -10.39
CA GLU A 428 -27.00 7.05 -11.19
C GLU A 428 -26.78 5.79 -10.33
N LEU A 429 -26.82 4.61 -10.96
CA LEU A 429 -26.51 3.36 -10.27
C LEU A 429 -24.99 3.25 -10.11
N ALA A 430 -24.56 3.21 -8.85
CA ALA A 430 -23.16 3.39 -8.49
C ALA A 430 -22.69 2.36 -7.44
N ILE A 431 -22.94 1.07 -7.66
CA ILE A 431 -22.62 0.00 -6.70
C ILE A 431 -21.26 -0.61 -7.05
N LEU A 432 -20.32 -0.60 -6.11
CA LEU A 432 -19.00 -1.20 -6.32
C LEU A 432 -19.10 -2.73 -6.39
N ASN A 433 -18.41 -3.33 -7.37
CA ASN A 433 -18.27 -4.78 -7.56
C ASN A 433 -19.59 -5.57 -7.66
N LEU A 434 -20.68 -4.94 -8.14
CA LEU A 434 -22.01 -5.55 -8.20
C LEU A 434 -22.02 -6.88 -8.99
N GLU A 435 -21.45 -6.88 -10.18
CA GLU A 435 -21.41 -8.03 -11.07
C GLU A 435 -20.45 -9.11 -10.56
N HIS A 436 -19.25 -8.68 -10.11
CA HIS A 436 -18.19 -9.57 -9.60
C HIS A 436 -18.71 -10.44 -8.45
N GLU A 437 -19.32 -9.82 -7.44
CA GLU A 437 -19.80 -10.53 -6.27
C GLU A 437 -21.08 -11.34 -6.55
N TYR A 438 -21.90 -10.91 -7.52
CA TYR A 438 -23.02 -11.73 -7.95
C TYR A 438 -22.58 -13.00 -8.68
N VAL A 439 -21.45 -12.95 -9.41
CA VAL A 439 -20.85 -14.14 -10.02
C VAL A 439 -20.41 -15.14 -8.95
N HIS A 440 -19.89 -14.69 -7.80
CA HIS A 440 -19.58 -15.59 -6.68
C HIS A 440 -20.82 -16.33 -6.14
N TYR A 441 -21.96 -15.65 -6.05
CA TYR A 441 -23.24 -16.29 -5.72
C TYR A 441 -23.63 -17.36 -6.76
N LEU A 442 -23.56 -17.02 -8.04
CA LEU A 442 -23.91 -17.94 -9.12
C LEU A 442 -22.94 -19.13 -9.18
N ASP A 443 -21.65 -18.90 -8.98
CA ASP A 443 -20.63 -19.95 -9.02
C ASP A 443 -20.81 -20.93 -7.86
N GLY A 444 -21.02 -20.43 -6.64
CA GLY A 444 -21.41 -21.24 -5.48
C GLY A 444 -22.64 -22.11 -5.79
N ARG A 445 -23.70 -21.49 -6.29
CA ARG A 445 -24.98 -22.19 -6.51
C ARG A 445 -24.95 -23.20 -7.67
N PHE A 446 -24.22 -22.93 -8.76
CA PHE A 446 -24.35 -23.69 -10.02
C PHE A 446 -23.09 -24.47 -10.42
N ASN A 447 -21.93 -24.18 -9.83
CA ASN A 447 -20.67 -24.86 -10.15
C ASN A 447 -19.99 -25.51 -8.95
N LEU A 448 -20.12 -24.96 -7.75
CA LEU A 448 -19.33 -25.37 -6.59
C LEU A 448 -20.19 -26.06 -5.53
N TYR A 449 -20.12 -27.40 -5.42
CA TYR A 449 -20.87 -28.12 -4.39
C TYR A 449 -20.27 -27.94 -2.99
N GLY A 450 -21.11 -27.58 -2.01
CA GLY A 450 -20.72 -27.42 -0.60
C GLY A 450 -20.56 -25.96 -0.23
N ASP A 451 -20.07 -25.69 0.98
CA ASP A 451 -19.79 -24.31 1.41
C ASP A 451 -18.41 -23.83 0.93
N PHE A 452 -18.14 -22.53 1.06
CA PHE A 452 -16.83 -21.93 0.76
C PHE A 452 -15.63 -22.63 1.42
N SER A 453 -15.79 -23.26 2.58
CA SER A 453 -14.70 -24.03 3.20
C SER A 453 -14.46 -25.36 2.49
N ASP A 454 -15.50 -26.00 1.98
CA ASP A 454 -15.39 -27.21 1.16
C ASP A 454 -14.65 -26.91 -0.15
N THR A 455 -14.98 -25.80 -0.82
CA THR A 455 -14.36 -25.40 -2.10
C THR A 455 -12.86 -25.19 -1.97
N LEU A 456 -12.40 -24.57 -0.88
CA LEU A 456 -10.99 -24.30 -0.62
C LEU A 456 -10.21 -25.49 -0.04
N SER A 457 -10.89 -26.58 0.35
CA SER A 457 -10.33 -27.66 1.17
C SER A 457 -9.12 -28.39 0.56
N ARG A 458 -8.94 -28.31 -0.77
CA ARG A 458 -7.86 -28.98 -1.53
C ARG A 458 -6.93 -28.00 -2.27
N GLY A 459 -7.10 -26.70 -2.09
CA GLY A 459 -6.35 -25.65 -2.79
C GLY A 459 -6.62 -25.57 -4.30
N ARG A 460 -5.93 -24.68 -5.01
CA ARG A 460 -6.04 -24.46 -6.48
C ARG A 460 -7.44 -24.10 -6.95
N MET A 461 -8.14 -23.35 -6.12
CA MET A 461 -9.50 -22.87 -6.39
C MET A 461 -9.53 -21.36 -6.58
N VAL A 462 -8.64 -20.60 -5.94
CA VAL A 462 -8.66 -19.13 -5.93
C VAL A 462 -8.52 -18.54 -7.34
N TRP A 463 -7.65 -19.11 -8.18
CA TRP A 463 -7.51 -18.67 -9.58
C TRP A 463 -8.82 -18.77 -10.38
N TRP A 464 -9.64 -19.78 -10.07
CA TRP A 464 -10.96 -19.93 -10.66
C TRP A 464 -11.93 -18.94 -10.02
N LEU A 465 -12.04 -18.92 -8.69
CA LEU A 465 -13.00 -18.06 -7.98
C LEU A 465 -12.87 -16.60 -8.41
N GLU A 466 -11.70 -15.99 -8.18
CA GLU A 466 -11.51 -14.56 -8.45
C GLU A 466 -11.33 -14.31 -9.95
N GLY A 467 -10.57 -15.16 -10.65
CA GLY A 467 -10.36 -15.00 -12.09
C GLY A 467 -11.63 -15.16 -12.91
N PHE A 468 -12.58 -15.99 -12.48
CA PHE A 468 -13.84 -16.20 -13.19
C PHE A 468 -14.82 -15.06 -12.94
N ALA A 469 -14.89 -14.53 -11.72
CA ALA A 469 -15.65 -13.31 -11.43
C ALA A 469 -15.14 -12.13 -12.26
N GLU A 470 -13.82 -11.94 -12.33
CA GLU A 470 -13.18 -10.94 -13.19
C GLU A 470 -13.45 -11.18 -14.68
N TYR A 471 -13.40 -12.44 -15.15
CA TYR A 471 -13.70 -12.78 -16.54
C TYR A 471 -15.16 -12.52 -16.91
N MET A 472 -16.08 -12.78 -15.99
CA MET A 472 -17.51 -12.49 -16.19
C MET A 472 -17.79 -10.99 -16.25
N HIS A 473 -17.03 -10.18 -15.49
CA HIS A 473 -17.13 -8.71 -15.53
C HIS A 473 -16.48 -8.11 -16.77
N TYR A 474 -15.19 -8.39 -17.02
CA TYR A 474 -14.41 -7.72 -18.07
C TYR A 474 -14.43 -8.41 -19.43
N ARG A 475 -14.76 -9.71 -19.50
CA ARG A 475 -14.66 -10.54 -20.71
C ARG A 475 -13.27 -10.54 -21.33
N LYS A 476 -13.06 -9.70 -22.34
CA LYS A 476 -11.78 -9.53 -23.03
C LYS A 476 -11.13 -8.18 -22.71
N GLY A 477 -11.89 -7.24 -22.14
CA GLY A 477 -11.52 -5.82 -21.99
C GLY A 477 -10.76 -5.49 -20.72
N TYR A 478 -10.14 -6.46 -20.03
CA TYR A 478 -9.36 -6.17 -18.83
C TYR A 478 -7.93 -5.70 -19.21
N GLN A 479 -7.79 -4.47 -19.68
CA GLN A 479 -6.50 -3.94 -20.15
C GLN A 479 -5.40 -4.02 -19.10
N ALA A 480 -5.70 -3.65 -17.85
CA ALA A 480 -4.74 -3.72 -16.76
C ALA A 480 -4.20 -5.14 -16.51
N ALA A 481 -4.94 -6.20 -16.87
CA ALA A 481 -4.42 -7.56 -16.82
C ALA A 481 -3.50 -7.87 -18.02
N VAL A 482 -3.82 -7.36 -19.21
CA VAL A 482 -2.98 -7.49 -20.41
C VAL A 482 -1.64 -6.76 -20.25
N ASP A 483 -1.64 -5.56 -19.64
CA ASP A 483 -0.43 -4.75 -19.44
C ASP A 483 0.58 -5.42 -18.48
N LEU A 484 0.11 -6.30 -17.58
CA LEU A 484 0.98 -7.06 -16.67
C LEU A 484 1.86 -8.09 -17.40
N ILE A 485 1.45 -8.54 -18.58
CA ILE A 485 2.15 -9.57 -19.35
C ILE A 485 3.59 -9.12 -19.64
N GLU A 486 3.80 -7.85 -19.97
CA GLU A 486 5.11 -7.30 -20.34
C GLU A 486 6.06 -7.09 -19.15
N HIS A 487 5.52 -6.98 -17.94
CA HIS A 487 6.27 -6.55 -16.75
C HIS A 487 6.71 -7.71 -15.85
N GLN A 488 5.88 -8.75 -15.70
CA GLN A 488 6.17 -9.89 -14.80
C GLN A 488 5.39 -11.15 -15.19
N PRO A 489 5.76 -11.85 -16.29
CA PRO A 489 4.97 -12.99 -16.77
C PRO A 489 4.99 -14.15 -15.77
N LEU A 490 3.82 -14.57 -15.30
CA LEU A 490 3.65 -15.79 -14.52
C LEU A 490 3.41 -16.98 -15.45
N SER A 491 4.01 -18.12 -15.12
CA SER A 491 3.66 -19.39 -15.77
C SER A 491 2.24 -19.80 -15.40
N PHE A 492 1.58 -20.58 -16.25
CA PHE A 492 0.22 -21.08 -15.95
C PHE A 492 0.21 -21.92 -14.66
N SER A 493 1.27 -22.67 -14.40
CA SER A 493 1.49 -23.39 -13.14
C SER A 493 1.45 -22.46 -11.92
N GLU A 494 2.07 -21.28 -12.00
CA GLU A 494 2.02 -20.28 -10.91
C GLU A 494 0.61 -19.70 -10.77
N VAL A 495 -0.08 -19.41 -11.87
CA VAL A 495 -1.47 -18.93 -11.83
C VAL A 495 -2.39 -19.95 -11.13
N ILE A 496 -2.27 -21.25 -11.45
CA ILE A 496 -3.06 -22.32 -10.82
C ILE A 496 -2.77 -22.47 -9.31
N GLU A 497 -1.57 -22.11 -8.85
CA GLU A 497 -1.15 -22.18 -7.44
C GLU A 497 -1.62 -20.98 -6.59
N THR A 498 -2.32 -20.01 -7.19
CA THR A 498 -2.76 -18.78 -6.50
C THR A 498 -3.58 -19.08 -5.24
N THR A 499 -3.33 -18.27 -4.22
CA THR A 499 -3.97 -18.29 -2.90
C THR A 499 -4.35 -16.87 -2.47
N TYR A 500 -5.20 -16.72 -1.45
CA TYR A 500 -5.50 -15.41 -0.86
C TYR A 500 -4.33 -14.78 -0.06
N GLU A 501 -3.17 -15.44 -0.01
CA GLU A 501 -1.94 -14.87 0.58
C GLU A 501 -1.08 -14.14 -0.47
N ASP A 502 -1.39 -14.30 -1.75
CA ASP A 502 -0.71 -13.63 -2.86
C ASP A 502 -1.15 -12.16 -3.02
N ASP A 503 -0.45 -11.40 -3.86
CA ASP A 503 -0.82 -10.01 -4.14
C ASP A 503 -2.06 -9.88 -5.05
N VAL A 504 -2.61 -8.66 -5.10
CA VAL A 504 -3.82 -8.32 -5.87
C VAL A 504 -3.67 -8.65 -7.36
N ASN A 505 -2.50 -8.42 -7.97
CA ASN A 505 -2.31 -8.73 -9.40
C ASN A 505 -2.38 -10.23 -9.64
N ARG A 506 -1.74 -11.02 -8.78
CA ARG A 506 -1.81 -12.47 -8.88
C ARG A 506 -3.21 -13.01 -8.63
N ILE A 507 -3.87 -12.53 -7.57
CA ILE A 507 -5.21 -12.99 -7.18
C ILE A 507 -6.25 -12.70 -8.27
N TYR A 508 -6.28 -11.49 -8.83
CA TYR A 508 -7.36 -11.07 -9.73
C TYR A 508 -6.95 -11.08 -11.20
N ARG A 509 -5.89 -10.36 -11.57
CA ARG A 509 -5.53 -10.11 -12.98
C ARG A 509 -4.89 -11.33 -13.66
N TRP A 510 -3.93 -11.98 -13.00
CA TRP A 510 -3.33 -13.21 -13.51
C TRP A 510 -4.32 -14.39 -13.52
N SER A 511 -5.15 -14.49 -12.48
CA SER A 511 -6.25 -15.46 -12.44
C SER A 511 -7.24 -15.25 -13.58
N TYR A 512 -7.61 -14.00 -13.89
CA TYR A 512 -8.42 -13.64 -15.05
C TYR A 512 -7.80 -14.15 -16.35
N LEU A 513 -6.50 -13.89 -16.58
CA LEU A 513 -5.80 -14.37 -17.77
C LEU A 513 -5.82 -15.90 -17.85
N GLY A 514 -5.59 -16.59 -16.73
CA GLY A 514 -5.65 -18.06 -16.66
C GLY A 514 -7.04 -18.63 -16.95
N VAL A 515 -8.10 -18.00 -16.42
CA VAL A 515 -9.49 -18.39 -16.70
C VAL A 515 -9.86 -18.13 -18.15
N ARG A 516 -9.53 -16.95 -18.67
CA ARG A 516 -9.77 -16.58 -20.07
C ARG A 516 -9.10 -17.56 -21.02
N PHE A 517 -7.82 -17.87 -20.80
CA PHE A 517 -7.08 -18.88 -21.57
C PHE A 517 -7.80 -20.25 -21.56
N MET A 518 -8.18 -20.73 -20.39
CA MET A 518 -8.86 -22.02 -20.27
C MET A 518 -10.24 -22.06 -20.93
N LEU A 519 -10.98 -20.95 -20.91
CA LEU A 519 -12.30 -20.85 -21.55
C LEU A 519 -12.21 -20.69 -23.07
N GLU A 520 -11.21 -19.95 -23.57
CA GLU A 520 -11.03 -19.71 -25.01
C GLU A 520 -10.35 -20.90 -25.71
N GLU A 521 -9.22 -21.38 -25.18
CA GLU A 521 -8.38 -22.39 -25.85
C GLU A 521 -8.70 -23.82 -25.39
N HIS A 522 -9.19 -23.99 -24.16
CA HIS A 522 -9.39 -25.32 -23.55
C HIS A 522 -10.78 -25.58 -22.93
N PRO A 523 -11.90 -25.21 -23.59
CA PRO A 523 -13.24 -25.29 -22.99
C PRO A 523 -13.64 -26.71 -22.58
N GLN A 524 -13.15 -27.75 -23.26
CA GLN A 524 -13.41 -29.15 -22.88
C GLN A 524 -12.66 -29.60 -21.62
N HIS A 525 -11.50 -29.00 -21.32
CA HIS A 525 -10.80 -29.23 -20.06
C HIS A 525 -11.49 -28.46 -18.93
N MET A 526 -11.90 -27.22 -19.18
CA MET A 526 -12.64 -26.43 -18.20
C MET A 526 -13.98 -27.10 -17.84
N ALA A 527 -14.74 -27.61 -18.82
CA ALA A 527 -15.98 -28.35 -18.56
C ALA A 527 -15.78 -29.58 -17.65
N ARG A 528 -14.65 -30.29 -17.79
CA ARG A 528 -14.31 -31.45 -16.93
C ARG A 528 -13.93 -31.04 -15.51
N LEU A 529 -13.20 -29.94 -15.35
CA LEU A 529 -12.94 -29.36 -14.03
C LEU A 529 -14.27 -29.00 -13.35
N LEU A 530 -15.16 -28.26 -14.03
CA LEU A 530 -16.47 -27.88 -13.50
C LEU A 530 -17.35 -29.10 -13.16
N GLU A 531 -17.30 -30.18 -13.94
CA GLU A 531 -18.00 -31.44 -13.61
C GLU A 531 -17.52 -32.04 -12.27
N SER A 532 -16.23 -31.93 -11.95
CA SER A 532 -15.70 -32.35 -10.65
C SER A 532 -16.15 -31.42 -9.53
N ALA A 533 -16.10 -30.10 -9.72
CA ALA A 533 -16.55 -29.12 -8.72
C ALA A 533 -18.05 -29.26 -8.40
N ARG A 534 -18.90 -29.45 -9.42
CA ARG A 534 -20.36 -29.64 -9.27
C ARG A 534 -20.74 -30.90 -8.49
N ARG A 535 -19.81 -31.86 -8.38
CA ARG A 535 -19.97 -33.10 -7.59
C ARG A 535 -19.27 -33.05 -6.22
N GLY A 536 -18.61 -31.94 -5.89
CA GLY A 536 -17.80 -31.79 -4.68
C GLY A 536 -16.50 -32.62 -4.71
N ASP A 537 -16.07 -33.06 -5.89
CA ASP A 537 -14.84 -33.86 -6.07
C ASP A 537 -13.62 -32.94 -6.19
N TYR A 538 -13.33 -32.21 -5.12
CA TYR A 538 -12.23 -31.24 -5.08
C TYR A 538 -10.84 -31.86 -5.08
N VAL A 539 -10.75 -33.17 -4.76
CA VAL A 539 -9.49 -33.92 -4.94
C VAL A 539 -9.17 -34.03 -6.42
N THR A 540 -10.14 -34.50 -7.22
CA THR A 540 -9.97 -34.60 -8.67
C THR A 540 -9.78 -33.21 -9.31
N TRP A 541 -10.53 -32.19 -8.86
CA TRP A 541 -10.31 -30.80 -9.31
C TRP A 541 -8.85 -30.38 -9.12
N SER A 542 -8.35 -30.46 -7.88
CA SER A 542 -7.02 -29.95 -7.52
C SER A 542 -5.90 -30.71 -8.26
N GLU A 543 -6.01 -32.03 -8.36
CA GLU A 543 -5.05 -32.85 -9.12
C GLU A 543 -5.07 -32.55 -10.62
N GLN A 544 -6.26 -32.36 -11.21
CA GLN A 544 -6.38 -32.02 -12.62
C GLN A 544 -5.88 -30.61 -12.90
N ALA A 545 -6.30 -29.60 -12.13
CA ALA A 545 -5.85 -28.22 -12.28
C ALA A 545 -4.33 -28.14 -12.22
N LYS A 546 -3.70 -28.79 -11.22
CA LYS A 546 -2.24 -28.88 -11.12
C LYS A 546 -1.59 -29.48 -12.36
N ARG A 547 -2.14 -30.58 -12.87
CA ARG A 547 -1.62 -31.26 -14.06
C ARG A 547 -1.71 -30.36 -15.30
N LEU A 548 -2.84 -29.69 -15.50
CA LEU A 548 -3.07 -28.78 -16.62
C LEU A 548 -2.17 -27.54 -16.53
N GLY A 549 -1.95 -27.03 -15.32
CA GLY A 549 -0.97 -25.97 -15.04
C GLY A 549 0.40 -26.27 -15.65
N VAL A 550 0.88 -27.52 -15.52
CA VAL A 550 2.16 -27.95 -16.10
C VAL A 550 2.03 -28.27 -17.59
N GLU A 551 0.95 -28.94 -18.00
CA GLU A 551 0.72 -29.39 -19.38
C GLU A 551 0.61 -28.22 -20.37
N PHE A 552 0.02 -27.10 -19.95
CA PHE A 552 -0.26 -25.94 -20.81
C PHE A 552 0.62 -24.72 -20.54
N ASN A 553 1.71 -24.85 -19.77
CA ASN A 553 2.62 -23.73 -19.50
C ASN A 553 3.12 -23.06 -20.79
N ASP A 554 3.70 -23.85 -21.71
CA ASP A 554 4.27 -23.33 -22.96
C ASP A 554 3.19 -22.74 -23.89
N GLU A 555 1.98 -23.31 -23.87
CA GLU A 555 0.85 -22.84 -24.68
C GLU A 555 0.28 -21.53 -24.12
N PHE A 556 0.21 -21.40 -22.79
CA PHE A 556 -0.21 -20.18 -22.12
C PHE A 556 0.76 -19.03 -22.42
N GLU A 557 2.07 -19.27 -22.35
CA GLU A 557 3.08 -18.25 -22.70
C GLU A 557 2.89 -17.72 -24.13
N LEU A 558 2.69 -18.61 -25.10
CA LEU A 558 2.41 -18.23 -26.49
C LEU A 558 1.07 -17.50 -26.64
N TRP A 559 0.05 -17.90 -25.88
CA TRP A 559 -1.26 -17.25 -25.90
C TRP A 559 -1.17 -15.83 -25.33
N LEU A 560 -0.39 -15.60 -24.26
CA LEU A 560 -0.15 -14.27 -23.71
C LEU A 560 0.48 -13.32 -24.75
N GLU A 561 1.49 -13.79 -25.51
CA GLU A 561 2.08 -13.02 -26.61
C GLU A 561 1.04 -12.64 -27.69
N ALA A 562 0.14 -13.55 -28.01
CA ALA A 562 -0.94 -13.32 -28.98
C ALA A 562 -1.97 -12.30 -28.47
N VAL A 563 -2.32 -12.35 -27.17
CA VAL A 563 -3.23 -11.39 -26.55
C VAL A 563 -2.62 -9.99 -26.52
N SER A 564 -1.35 -9.85 -26.13
CA SER A 564 -0.66 -8.56 -26.12
C SER A 564 -0.50 -7.94 -27.52
N SER A 565 -0.31 -8.77 -28.56
CA SER A 565 -0.16 -8.29 -29.94
C SER A 565 -1.49 -7.97 -30.63
N ALA A 566 -2.58 -8.68 -30.33
CA ALA A 566 -3.89 -8.44 -30.92
C ALA A 566 -4.48 -7.07 -30.54
N ASP A 567 -4.16 -6.53 -29.36
CA ASP A 567 -4.54 -5.17 -28.97
C ASP A 567 -3.83 -4.11 -29.82
N SER A 568 -2.56 -4.35 -30.16
CA SER A 568 -1.73 -3.39 -30.93
C SER A 568 -2.13 -3.23 -32.40
N ASP A 569 -2.78 -4.23 -33.01
CA ASP A 569 -3.17 -4.23 -34.44
C ASP A 569 -4.55 -3.59 -34.71
N SER A 570 -5.28 -3.17 -33.66
CA SER A 570 -6.62 -2.56 -33.78
C SER A 570 -6.63 -1.07 -34.18
N HIS A 571 -5.46 -0.47 -34.44
CA HIS A 571 -5.28 0.98 -34.66
C HIS A 571 -5.10 1.45 -36.13
N ASN A 572 -5.58 0.74 -37.15
CA ASN A 572 -5.56 1.23 -38.54
C ASN A 572 -6.74 0.75 -39.41
N ASP A 573 -7.86 1.50 -39.50
CA ASP A 573 -8.50 1.96 -40.76
C ASP A 573 -9.74 2.87 -40.51
N ASP A 574 -10.03 3.76 -41.45
CA ASP A 574 -10.90 4.95 -41.34
C ASP A 574 -12.39 4.73 -41.78
N SER A 575 -13.32 5.39 -41.05
CA SER A 575 -14.63 5.99 -41.46
C SER A 575 -16.02 5.37 -41.12
N GLU A 576 -16.81 6.22 -40.41
CA GLU A 576 -18.29 6.38 -40.22
C GLU A 576 -19.04 5.78 -38.98
N LYS A 577 -18.88 6.49 -37.84
CA LYS A 577 -19.86 6.93 -36.79
C LYS A 577 -21.15 6.12 -36.50
N GLU A 578 -21.11 5.36 -35.41
CA GLU A 578 -22.07 5.37 -34.27
C GLU A 578 -21.24 5.37 -32.97
N PRO A 579 -21.72 5.94 -31.83
CA PRO A 579 -20.86 6.20 -30.68
C PRO A 579 -20.52 4.89 -29.97
N SER A 580 -19.25 4.51 -30.04
CA SER A 580 -18.61 3.59 -29.12
C SER A 580 -18.56 4.21 -27.71
N PRO A 581 -18.75 3.43 -26.63
CA PRO A 581 -18.20 3.80 -25.33
C PRO A 581 -16.66 3.79 -25.47
N GLN A 582 -16.03 4.94 -25.28
CA GLN A 582 -14.60 5.21 -25.47
C GLN A 582 -13.76 4.38 -24.49
N ASP A 583 -12.88 3.52 -25.00
CA ASP A 583 -11.43 3.70 -25.19
C ASP A 583 -10.62 3.66 -23.88
N SER A 584 -9.71 2.67 -23.81
CA SER A 584 -8.55 2.64 -22.93
C SER A 584 -7.88 4.02 -22.88
N ALA A 585 -7.72 4.59 -21.69
CA ALA A 585 -7.15 5.92 -21.50
C ALA A 585 -5.73 6.03 -22.09
N GLU A 586 -5.62 6.60 -23.28
CA GLU A 586 -4.33 6.96 -23.89
C GLU A 586 -3.66 8.01 -22.99
N ILE A 587 -2.46 7.72 -22.48
CA ILE A 587 -1.76 8.66 -21.57
C ILE A 587 -1.18 9.82 -22.39
N VAL A 588 -1.85 10.96 -22.36
CA VAL A 588 -1.49 12.14 -23.18
C VAL A 588 -0.48 13.06 -22.48
N SER A 589 0.43 13.66 -23.25
CA SER A 589 1.32 14.70 -22.70
C SER A 589 0.54 15.98 -22.43
N PHE A 590 0.63 16.52 -21.22
CA PHE A 590 -0.01 17.77 -20.81
C PHE A 590 1.03 18.89 -20.71
N ALA A 591 0.74 20.03 -21.33
CA ALA A 591 1.69 21.13 -21.39
C ALA A 591 1.88 21.82 -20.01
N ALA A 592 3.08 22.34 -19.77
CA ALA A 592 3.39 23.17 -18.61
C ALA A 592 2.69 24.55 -18.69
N ASN A 593 2.22 25.08 -17.55
CA ASN A 593 1.50 26.36 -17.49
C ASN A 593 0.30 26.42 -18.44
N HIS A 594 -0.40 25.29 -18.54
CA HIS A 594 -1.52 25.11 -19.45
C HIS A 594 -2.78 24.80 -18.66
N SER A 595 -3.91 25.23 -19.20
CA SER A 595 -5.23 24.83 -18.71
C SER A 595 -6.03 24.26 -19.85
N GLN A 596 -6.62 23.10 -19.63
CA GLN A 596 -7.51 22.43 -20.56
C GLN A 596 -8.77 22.00 -19.84
N ILE A 597 -9.89 22.04 -20.54
CA ILE A 597 -11.17 21.56 -20.03
C ILE A 597 -11.33 20.13 -20.51
N PHE A 598 -11.68 19.24 -19.59
CA PHE A 598 -12.01 17.86 -19.83
C PHE A 598 -13.51 17.66 -19.59
N SER A 599 -14.06 16.71 -20.32
CA SER A 599 -15.38 16.14 -20.09
C SER A 599 -15.20 14.64 -20.03
N SER A 600 -15.88 13.99 -19.10
CA SER A 600 -15.74 12.56 -18.86
C SER A 600 -17.03 11.99 -18.32
N ASN A 601 -17.36 10.75 -18.71
CA ASN A 601 -18.46 10.05 -18.05
C ASN A 601 -17.98 9.59 -16.68
N ALA A 602 -18.92 9.23 -15.80
CA ALA A 602 -18.57 8.72 -14.49
C ALA A 602 -17.72 7.44 -14.64
N TYR A 603 -16.71 7.31 -13.80
CA TYR A 603 -15.72 6.21 -13.75
C TYR A 603 -14.75 6.13 -14.92
N ASP A 604 -14.86 7.03 -15.89
CA ASP A 604 -13.83 7.21 -16.90
C ASP A 604 -12.61 7.90 -16.27
N GLU A 605 -11.44 7.48 -16.71
CA GLU A 605 -10.16 8.00 -16.24
C GLU A 605 -9.45 8.70 -17.41
N HIS A 606 -9.04 9.95 -17.22
CA HIS A 606 -8.15 10.65 -18.14
C HIS A 606 -6.73 10.63 -17.59
N LEU A 607 -5.88 9.86 -18.24
CA LEU A 607 -4.46 9.77 -17.90
C LEU A 607 -3.67 10.80 -18.68
N PHE A 608 -2.84 11.56 -17.98
CA PHE A 608 -1.92 12.49 -18.62
C PHE A 608 -0.60 12.58 -17.86
N TYR A 609 0.44 13.12 -18.50
CA TYR A 609 1.72 13.35 -17.83
C TYR A 609 2.30 14.72 -18.14
N ILE A 610 3.12 15.23 -17.23
CA ILE A 610 3.87 16.47 -17.37
C ILE A 610 5.35 16.17 -17.13
N ASP A 611 6.20 16.47 -18.12
CA ASP A 611 7.64 16.38 -17.98
C ASP A 611 8.20 17.63 -17.29
N ILE A 612 8.83 17.44 -16.12
CA ILE A 612 9.41 18.51 -15.31
C ILE A 612 10.91 18.63 -15.57
N PRO A 613 11.40 19.77 -16.09
CA PRO A 613 12.82 20.03 -16.24
C PRO A 613 13.47 20.43 -14.90
N ALA A 614 14.81 20.40 -14.87
CA ALA A 614 15.59 20.59 -13.64
C ALA A 614 15.54 22.01 -13.04
N ASP A 615 15.00 23.00 -13.76
CA ASP A 615 14.95 24.41 -13.37
C ASP A 615 13.60 24.85 -12.76
N VAL A 616 12.71 23.89 -12.48
CA VAL A 616 11.41 24.15 -11.84
C VAL A 616 11.58 24.26 -10.33
N THR A 617 11.06 25.32 -9.72
CA THR A 617 11.09 25.55 -8.26
C THR A 617 9.72 25.36 -7.60
N GLU A 618 8.64 25.51 -8.37
CA GLU A 618 7.28 25.20 -7.91
C GLU A 618 6.55 24.43 -9.01
N PHE A 619 5.87 23.34 -8.65
CA PHE A 619 5.02 22.59 -9.56
C PHE A 619 3.74 22.20 -8.84
N SER A 620 2.61 22.55 -9.43
CA SER A 620 1.28 22.14 -8.98
C SER A 620 0.38 21.80 -10.16
N VAL A 621 -0.57 20.91 -9.93
CA VAL A 621 -1.68 20.64 -10.83
C VAL A 621 -2.96 20.75 -10.02
N SER A 622 -3.88 21.56 -10.50
CA SER A 622 -5.18 21.77 -9.86
C SER A 622 -6.31 21.50 -10.85
N ILE A 623 -7.45 21.12 -10.31
CA ILE A 623 -8.70 20.97 -11.04
C ILE A 623 -9.74 21.91 -10.46
N GLU A 624 -10.57 22.50 -11.33
CA GLU A 624 -11.73 23.30 -10.94
C GLU A 624 -12.84 23.06 -11.96
N GLY A 625 -14.03 22.67 -11.52
CA GLY A 625 -15.13 22.37 -12.44
C GLY A 625 -16.43 21.92 -11.80
N ASP A 626 -17.31 21.40 -12.65
CA ASP A 626 -18.53 20.72 -12.29
C ASP A 626 -18.32 19.21 -12.14
N GLY A 627 -19.25 18.53 -11.49
CA GLY A 627 -19.13 17.10 -11.18
C GLY A 627 -18.18 16.82 -10.03
N ASP A 628 -17.75 15.56 -9.95
CA ASP A 628 -16.81 15.06 -8.96
C ASP A 628 -15.68 14.36 -9.71
N ALA A 629 -14.53 15.01 -9.74
CA ALA A 629 -13.37 14.54 -10.47
C ALA A 629 -12.22 14.56 -9.49
N ASP A 630 -11.57 13.42 -9.35
CA ASP A 630 -10.47 13.26 -8.42
C ASP A 630 -9.16 13.31 -9.19
N LEU A 631 -8.20 14.01 -8.61
CA LEU A 631 -6.84 14.13 -9.11
C LEU A 631 -5.92 13.21 -8.31
N TYR A 632 -5.23 12.34 -9.04
CA TYR A 632 -4.22 11.43 -8.54
C TYR A 632 -2.90 11.72 -9.26
N ALA A 633 -1.77 11.60 -8.57
CA ALA A 633 -0.46 11.85 -9.14
C ALA A 633 0.57 10.82 -8.70
N SER A 634 1.52 10.55 -9.59
CA SER A 634 2.64 9.65 -9.39
C SER A 634 3.88 10.16 -10.14
N TYR A 635 5.03 10.10 -9.49
CA TYR A 635 6.33 10.39 -10.10
C TYR A 635 6.91 9.12 -10.74
N GLN A 636 7.24 9.19 -12.02
CA GLN A 636 7.83 8.13 -12.85
C GLN A 636 7.01 6.83 -13.01
N SER A 637 5.82 6.73 -12.43
CA SER A 637 4.86 5.65 -12.65
C SER A 637 3.50 6.25 -13.01
N VAL A 638 2.70 5.54 -13.81
CA VAL A 638 1.34 5.98 -14.13
C VAL A 638 0.54 6.09 -12.85
N ALA A 639 -0.24 7.15 -12.70
CA ALA A 639 -1.18 7.30 -11.60
C ALA A 639 -2.53 6.76 -12.05
N HIS A 640 -3.15 5.94 -11.23
CA HIS A 640 -4.54 5.52 -11.36
C HIS A 640 -5.30 5.85 -10.08
N TYR A 641 -6.63 5.92 -10.13
CA TYR A 641 -7.43 6.11 -8.91
C TYR A 641 -7.23 5.02 -7.85
N TYR A 642 -6.79 3.83 -8.27
CA TYR A 642 -6.47 2.69 -7.40
C TYR A 642 -4.97 2.50 -7.15
N GLU A 643 -4.11 3.29 -7.80
CA GLU A 643 -2.66 3.19 -7.70
C GLU A 643 -1.98 4.56 -7.92
N TYR A 644 -1.71 5.29 -6.84
CA TYR A 644 -1.13 6.63 -6.90
C TYR A 644 -0.20 6.91 -5.72
N GLN A 645 0.68 7.90 -5.86
CA GLN A 645 1.61 8.32 -4.80
C GLN A 645 1.08 9.51 -3.99
N ILE A 646 0.39 10.43 -4.66
CA ILE A 646 -0.12 11.68 -4.08
C ILE A 646 -1.53 11.89 -4.60
N SER A 647 -2.44 12.28 -3.73
CA SER A 647 -3.75 12.78 -4.10
C SER A 647 -4.19 13.81 -3.06
N ASP A 648 -5.09 14.68 -3.48
CA ASP A 648 -5.78 15.64 -2.62
C ASP A 648 -7.30 15.40 -2.75
N PHE A 649 -7.71 14.14 -2.95
CA PHE A 649 -9.08 13.85 -3.33
C PHE A 649 -10.06 14.35 -2.27
N GLN A 650 -11.04 15.12 -2.72
CA GLN A 650 -12.11 15.64 -1.90
C GLN A 650 -13.36 15.77 -2.74
N ARG A 651 -14.52 15.73 -2.09
CA ARG A 651 -15.78 15.74 -2.81
C ARG A 651 -15.95 17.01 -3.67
N GLY A 652 -16.08 16.83 -4.98
CA GLY A 652 -16.24 17.85 -6.00
C GLY A 652 -14.92 18.19 -6.70
N SER A 653 -14.98 18.66 -7.95
CA SER A 653 -13.79 18.88 -8.78
C SER A 653 -12.96 20.15 -8.46
N ASP A 654 -12.71 20.46 -7.18
CA ASP A 654 -11.82 21.54 -6.72
C ASP A 654 -10.68 20.92 -5.91
N GLU A 655 -9.60 20.49 -6.56
CA GLU A 655 -8.49 19.79 -5.90
C GLU A 655 -7.15 20.33 -6.37
N SER A 656 -6.11 20.25 -5.54
CA SER A 656 -4.80 20.77 -5.90
C SER A 656 -3.65 19.94 -5.34
N ILE A 657 -2.91 19.28 -6.22
CA ILE A 657 -1.67 18.59 -5.88
C ILE A 657 -0.50 19.56 -6.03
N GLU A 658 0.16 19.90 -4.91
CA GLU A 658 1.40 20.68 -4.88
C GLU A 658 2.62 19.76 -4.64
N ILE A 659 3.52 19.70 -5.63
CA ILE A 659 4.74 18.90 -5.53
C ILE A 659 5.79 19.68 -4.74
N GLN A 660 6.30 19.05 -3.69
CA GLN A 660 7.27 19.69 -2.81
C GLN A 660 8.68 19.72 -3.44
N PRO A 661 9.39 20.86 -3.39
CA PRO A 661 10.75 20.97 -3.89
C PRO A 661 11.72 20.16 -3.04
N GLN A 662 12.77 19.67 -3.68
CA GLN A 662 13.91 19.04 -3.02
C GLN A 662 14.67 20.08 -2.18
N PRO A 663 15.57 19.65 -1.27
CA PRO A 663 16.36 20.56 -0.43
C PRO A 663 17.18 21.62 -1.20
N ASN A 664 17.47 21.39 -2.49
CA ASN A 664 18.15 22.35 -3.37
C ASN A 664 17.22 23.48 -3.88
N GLY A 665 15.94 23.46 -3.51
CA GLY A 665 14.93 24.44 -3.91
C GLY A 665 14.26 24.18 -5.26
N TYR A 666 14.52 23.04 -5.89
CA TYR A 666 13.94 22.65 -7.20
C TYR A 666 13.08 21.40 -7.08
N ILE A 667 12.01 21.32 -7.88
CA ILE A 667 11.20 20.12 -8.07
C ILE A 667 12.06 19.04 -8.73
N THR A 668 11.86 17.78 -8.33
CA THR A 668 12.58 16.64 -8.93
C THR A 668 12.31 16.57 -10.42
N PRO A 669 13.33 16.71 -11.30
CA PRO A 669 13.12 16.59 -12.73
C PRO A 669 12.77 15.16 -13.12
N GLY A 670 11.81 15.03 -14.03
CA GLY A 670 11.29 13.74 -14.48
C GLY A 670 9.83 13.85 -14.87
N ARG A 671 9.24 12.71 -15.22
CA ARG A 671 7.84 12.64 -15.65
C ARG A 671 6.92 12.44 -14.45
N TYR A 672 5.93 13.31 -14.31
CA TYR A 672 4.85 13.14 -13.35
C TYR A 672 3.59 12.76 -14.12
N TYR A 673 3.02 11.61 -13.78
CA TYR A 673 1.76 11.14 -14.33
C TYR A 673 0.63 11.55 -13.40
N PHE A 674 -0.52 11.81 -14.00
CA PHE A 674 -1.73 12.21 -13.33
C PHE A 674 -2.89 11.40 -13.89
N SER A 675 -3.80 11.02 -12.99
CA SER A 675 -5.10 10.51 -13.32
C SER A 675 -6.13 11.54 -12.89
N LEU A 676 -6.93 12.00 -13.86
CA LEU A 676 -8.17 12.71 -13.61
C LEU A 676 -9.30 11.69 -13.73
N THR A 677 -9.76 11.18 -12.60
CA THR A 677 -10.81 10.17 -12.57
C THR A 677 -12.14 10.81 -12.28
N ALA A 678 -13.11 10.60 -13.16
CA ALA A 678 -14.48 11.00 -12.91
C ALA A 678 -15.09 10.08 -11.83
N ARG A 679 -15.39 10.61 -10.65
CA ARG A 679 -16.25 9.94 -9.67
C ARG A 679 -17.72 10.18 -9.98
N GLU A 680 -18.04 11.34 -10.53
CA GLU A 680 -19.29 11.64 -11.21
C GLU A 680 -18.95 12.14 -12.63
N SER A 681 -19.88 11.99 -13.57
CA SER A 681 -19.69 12.57 -14.90
C SER A 681 -19.52 14.09 -14.80
N PHE A 682 -18.62 14.64 -15.60
CA PHE A 682 -18.37 16.06 -15.65
C PHE A 682 -18.23 16.54 -17.08
N GLU A 683 -18.72 17.74 -17.36
CA GLU A 683 -18.70 18.32 -18.70
C GLU A 683 -17.64 19.41 -18.83
N SER A 684 -17.15 19.96 -17.71
CA SER A 684 -16.31 21.15 -17.71
C SER A 684 -15.33 21.21 -16.52
N VAL A 685 -14.56 20.14 -16.29
CA VAL A 685 -13.43 20.17 -15.33
C VAL A 685 -12.20 20.73 -15.99
N ARG A 686 -11.74 21.87 -15.47
CA ARG A 686 -10.52 22.52 -15.92
C ARG A 686 -9.33 21.99 -15.14
N VAL A 687 -8.51 21.18 -15.78
CA VAL A 687 -7.16 20.87 -15.29
C VAL A 687 -6.24 22.04 -15.60
N THR A 688 -5.51 22.52 -14.61
CA THR A 688 -4.51 23.59 -14.74
C THR A 688 -3.18 23.12 -14.17
N SER A 689 -2.15 23.06 -15.01
CA SER A 689 -0.78 22.89 -14.56
C SER A 689 -0.15 24.25 -14.30
N LYS A 690 0.57 24.40 -13.19
CA LYS A 690 1.34 25.60 -12.87
C LYS A 690 2.77 25.20 -12.52
N ILE A 691 3.70 25.74 -13.29
CA ILE A 691 5.12 25.51 -13.16
C ILE A 691 5.82 26.87 -13.06
N VAL A 692 6.48 27.10 -11.92
CA VAL A 692 7.40 28.24 -11.77
C VAL A 692 8.80 27.73 -12.01
N THR A 693 9.36 28.06 -13.17
CA THR A 693 10.79 27.90 -13.40
C THR A 693 11.51 29.08 -12.78
N ARG A 694 12.52 28.80 -11.97
CA ARG A 694 13.58 29.77 -11.75
C ARG A 694 14.65 29.42 -12.76
N SER A 695 14.64 30.10 -13.92
CA SER A 695 15.82 30.02 -14.78
C SER A 695 17.01 30.52 -13.96
N PRO A 696 18.05 29.71 -13.68
CA PRO A 696 19.36 30.33 -13.67
C PRO A 696 19.49 30.91 -15.07
N THR A 697 19.71 32.22 -15.20
CA THR A 697 20.30 32.73 -16.44
C THR A 697 21.63 32.00 -16.58
N ILE A 698 21.64 30.87 -17.28
CA ILE A 698 22.86 30.22 -17.74
C ILE A 698 23.39 31.18 -18.80
N GLU A 699 24.29 32.08 -18.40
CA GLU A 699 25.12 32.78 -19.37
C GLU A 699 25.74 31.71 -20.27
N GLN A 700 25.53 31.82 -21.58
CA GLN A 700 26.21 30.94 -22.51
C GLN A 700 27.72 31.17 -22.37
N ASP A 701 28.51 30.11 -22.19
CA ASP A 701 29.96 30.28 -22.14
C ASP A 701 30.46 30.87 -23.46
N ASP A 702 31.26 31.92 -23.37
CA ASP A 702 32.04 32.36 -24.51
C ASP A 702 33.10 31.30 -24.83
N LEU A 703 32.87 30.50 -25.87
CA LEU A 703 33.77 29.40 -26.25
C LEU A 703 35.06 29.86 -26.91
N THR A 704 35.33 31.17 -26.98
CA THR A 704 36.64 31.67 -27.44
C THR A 704 37.72 31.19 -26.47
N PRO A 705 38.73 30.41 -26.95
CA PRO A 705 39.77 29.91 -26.10
C PRO A 705 40.56 31.03 -25.43
N LYS A 706 40.73 30.94 -24.10
CA LYS A 706 41.61 31.84 -23.36
C LYS A 706 43.01 31.24 -23.31
N LEU A 707 44.04 32.09 -23.38
CA LEU A 707 45.40 31.66 -23.16
C LEU A 707 45.79 31.92 -21.71
N MET A 708 46.43 30.95 -21.08
CA MET A 708 47.08 31.12 -19.78
C MET A 708 48.61 31.06 -19.93
N SER A 709 49.30 31.81 -19.07
CA SER A 709 50.75 31.75 -18.90
C SER A 709 51.10 30.73 -17.82
N ALA A 710 52.29 30.13 -17.89
CA ALA A 710 52.82 29.36 -16.78
C ALA A 710 53.09 30.26 -15.56
N ASN A 711 52.80 29.75 -14.36
CA ASN A 711 52.97 30.41 -13.06
C ASN A 711 52.10 31.66 -12.84
N GLU A 712 51.04 31.84 -13.62
CA GLU A 712 50.05 32.90 -13.41
C GLU A 712 48.65 32.28 -13.29
N PRO A 713 47.85 32.64 -12.28
CA PRO A 713 46.49 32.13 -12.15
C PRO A 713 45.58 32.75 -13.21
N LEU A 714 44.78 31.92 -13.87
CA LEU A 714 43.73 32.34 -14.78
C LEU A 714 42.36 32.01 -14.17
N ARG A 715 41.56 33.05 -13.94
CA ARG A 715 40.17 32.90 -13.52
C ARG A 715 39.25 32.80 -14.72
N VAL A 716 38.41 31.79 -14.73
CA VAL A 716 37.39 31.60 -15.75
C VAL A 716 36.08 31.20 -15.10
N LYS A 717 35.00 31.78 -15.61
CA LYS A 717 33.65 31.30 -15.35
C LYS A 717 33.37 30.18 -16.34
N VAL A 718 32.95 29.03 -15.82
CA VAL A 718 32.58 27.85 -16.61
C VAL A 718 31.12 27.58 -16.29
N ASN A 719 30.21 27.86 -17.22
CA ASN A 719 28.80 27.55 -17.03
C ASN A 719 28.49 26.11 -17.48
N LYS A 720 29.11 25.65 -18.57
CA LYS A 720 29.02 24.30 -19.14
C LYS A 720 30.33 23.83 -19.78
N THR A 721 30.99 24.66 -20.57
CA THR A 721 32.26 24.31 -21.23
C THR A 721 33.13 25.54 -21.48
N ARG A 722 34.41 25.47 -21.11
CA ARG A 722 35.39 26.53 -21.40
C ARG A 722 36.70 25.95 -21.92
N TYR A 723 37.26 26.62 -22.92
CA TYR A 723 38.54 26.25 -23.52
C TYR A 723 39.67 27.15 -23.02
N VAL A 724 40.75 26.55 -22.51
CA VAL A 724 41.97 27.26 -22.09
C VAL A 724 43.19 26.61 -22.74
N GLY A 725 44.03 27.39 -23.42
CA GLY A 725 45.29 26.93 -23.99
C GLY A 725 46.48 27.44 -23.17
N MET A 726 47.54 26.65 -23.07
CA MET A 726 48.83 27.09 -22.53
C MET A 726 49.95 26.69 -23.49
N TYR A 727 50.87 27.60 -23.78
CA TYR A 727 52.07 27.24 -24.56
C TYR A 727 53.16 26.73 -23.62
N VAL A 728 53.72 25.56 -23.92
CA VAL A 728 54.82 24.96 -23.18
C VAL A 728 56.09 25.10 -24.01
N GLU A 729 57.09 25.82 -23.50
CA GLU A 729 58.26 26.25 -24.29
C GLU A 729 59.31 25.15 -24.54
N ARG A 730 59.31 24.09 -23.74
CA ARG A 730 60.30 23.00 -23.79
C ARG A 730 59.70 21.72 -23.20
N PRO A 731 60.29 20.54 -23.46
CA PRO A 731 59.82 19.31 -22.85
C PRO A 731 59.82 19.43 -21.32
N ALA A 732 58.65 19.24 -20.70
CA ALA A 732 58.45 19.46 -19.26
C ALA A 732 57.21 18.72 -18.75
N THR A 733 57.19 18.47 -17.44
CA THR A 733 56.03 17.96 -16.72
C THR A 733 55.12 19.11 -16.33
N VAL A 734 53.96 19.22 -16.96
CA VAL A 734 52.95 20.22 -16.60
C VAL A 734 52.15 19.74 -15.39
N ARG A 735 52.00 20.62 -14.41
CA ARG A 735 51.14 20.44 -13.23
C ARG A 735 50.08 21.53 -13.24
N LEU A 736 48.81 21.14 -13.28
CA LEU A 736 47.66 22.04 -13.30
C LEU A 736 46.82 21.80 -12.04
N TRP A 737 46.50 22.88 -11.36
CA TRP A 737 45.52 22.94 -10.28
C TRP A 737 44.32 23.74 -10.74
N ILE A 738 43.14 23.27 -10.35
CA ILE A 738 41.88 23.94 -10.52
C ILE A 738 41.30 24.09 -9.14
N ASN A 739 40.96 25.31 -8.75
CA ASN A 739 40.32 25.57 -7.47
C ASN A 739 38.97 26.24 -7.71
N ALA A 740 37.93 25.74 -7.06
CA ALA A 740 36.63 26.38 -7.00
C ALA A 740 36.77 27.74 -6.29
N LEU A 741 36.19 28.78 -6.85
CA LEU A 741 36.12 30.11 -6.22
C LEU A 741 34.74 30.42 -5.62
N ASP A 742 33.72 29.60 -5.92
CA ASP A 742 32.36 29.76 -5.43
C ASP A 742 32.06 28.86 -4.21
N ASP A 743 31.19 29.32 -3.30
CA ASP A 743 30.78 28.60 -2.07
C ASP A 743 29.75 27.47 -2.33
N ILE A 744 29.21 27.37 -3.55
CA ILE A 744 28.20 26.38 -3.95
C ILE A 744 28.90 25.23 -4.70
N PRO A 745 28.66 23.96 -4.36
CA PRO A 745 29.35 22.84 -4.98
C PRO A 745 28.97 22.70 -6.46
N SER A 746 29.87 23.11 -7.36
CA SER A 746 29.87 22.73 -8.79
C SER A 746 30.92 21.65 -9.05
N ASN A 747 30.67 20.76 -10.02
CA ASN A 747 31.68 19.82 -10.53
C ASN A 747 32.15 20.28 -11.92
N VAL A 748 33.36 20.84 -12.00
CA VAL A 748 34.02 21.23 -13.25
C VAL A 748 35.22 20.32 -13.42
N ASP A 749 35.10 19.38 -14.35
CA ASP A 749 36.18 18.44 -14.68
C ASP A 749 37.07 19.06 -15.78
N VAL A 750 38.37 18.73 -15.79
CA VAL A 750 39.28 19.13 -16.86
C VAL A 750 39.77 17.95 -17.70
N PHE A 751 39.67 18.13 -19.01
CA PHE A 751 40.19 17.22 -20.02
C PHE A 751 41.33 17.89 -20.78
N ILE A 752 42.46 17.20 -20.90
CA ILE A 752 43.68 17.71 -21.53
C ILE A 752 43.91 17.03 -22.87
N GLY A 753 44.11 17.84 -23.91
CA GLY A 753 44.61 17.40 -25.20
C GLY A 753 45.95 18.06 -25.53
N LYS A 754 46.97 17.25 -25.77
CA LYS A 754 48.35 17.68 -26.07
C LYS A 754 48.50 18.18 -27.51
N HIS A 755 47.57 17.82 -28.40
CA HIS A 755 47.65 18.16 -29.82
C HIS A 755 46.37 18.80 -30.39
N SER A 756 45.22 18.63 -29.73
CA SER A 756 43.93 19.20 -30.09
C SER A 756 43.10 19.48 -28.84
N TRP A 757 41.97 20.18 -28.97
CA TRP A 757 40.99 20.29 -27.88
C TRP A 757 40.47 18.89 -27.51
N ALA A 758 40.46 18.60 -26.21
CA ALA A 758 39.92 17.35 -25.69
C ALA A 758 38.40 17.44 -25.51
N THR A 759 37.74 16.28 -25.48
CA THR A 759 36.34 16.11 -25.13
C THR A 759 36.23 15.16 -23.94
N ARG A 760 35.02 14.93 -23.42
CA ARG A 760 34.79 13.95 -22.35
C ARG A 760 35.11 12.53 -22.81
N GLU A 761 34.93 12.26 -24.10
CA GLU A 761 35.10 10.94 -24.71
C GLU A 761 36.49 10.73 -25.33
N ASP A 762 37.26 11.81 -25.56
CA ASP A 762 38.57 11.77 -26.22
C ASP A 762 39.54 12.79 -25.60
N PHE A 763 40.51 12.30 -24.81
CA PHE A 763 41.49 13.10 -24.08
C PHE A 763 42.81 12.34 -23.84
N ASP A 764 43.90 13.08 -23.66
CA ASP A 764 45.22 12.53 -23.32
C ASP A 764 45.43 12.36 -21.81
N ALA A 765 44.83 13.24 -21.01
CA ALA A 765 44.76 13.16 -19.56
C ALA A 765 43.49 13.87 -19.05
N ALA A 766 43.02 13.51 -17.86
CA ALA A 766 41.88 14.18 -17.22
C ALA A 766 42.09 14.22 -15.69
N SER A 767 41.36 15.09 -15.03
CA SER A 767 41.18 15.02 -13.57
C SER A 767 40.42 13.74 -13.17
N GLN A 768 40.59 13.30 -11.92
CA GLN A 768 39.94 12.08 -11.40
C GLN A 768 39.23 12.30 -10.05
N GLN A 769 39.10 13.54 -9.61
CA GLN A 769 38.47 13.87 -8.33
C GLN A 769 37.06 14.40 -8.57
N THR A 770 36.16 14.17 -7.63
CA THR A 770 34.82 14.73 -7.68
C THR A 770 34.80 16.12 -7.06
N GLY A 771 34.25 17.10 -7.79
CA GLY A 771 34.18 18.52 -7.41
C GLY A 771 35.19 19.39 -8.16
N SER A 772 34.98 20.71 -8.21
CA SER A 772 35.82 21.64 -8.99
C SER A 772 37.23 21.92 -8.42
N ASN A 773 37.63 21.28 -7.31
CA ASN A 773 38.97 21.38 -6.75
C ASN A 773 39.80 20.19 -7.23
N GLU A 774 40.57 20.37 -8.29
CA GLU A 774 41.21 19.28 -9.01
C GLU A 774 42.71 19.50 -9.21
N PHE A 775 43.43 18.39 -9.38
CA PHE A 775 44.85 18.41 -9.73
C PHE A 775 45.13 17.37 -10.81
N VAL A 776 45.91 17.78 -11.82
CA VAL A 776 46.33 16.91 -12.91
C VAL A 776 47.78 17.18 -13.30
N GLN A 777 48.53 16.11 -13.58
CA GLN A 777 49.93 16.17 -13.99
C GLN A 777 50.14 15.32 -15.25
N PHE A 778 50.81 15.88 -16.26
CA PHE A 778 51.10 15.18 -17.51
C PHE A 778 52.39 15.67 -18.18
N GLU A 779 53.01 14.80 -18.97
CA GLU A 779 54.26 15.09 -19.69
C GLU A 779 53.99 15.71 -21.06
N VAL A 780 54.73 16.78 -21.38
CA VAL A 780 54.76 17.42 -22.70
C VAL A 780 56.14 17.18 -23.31
N GLU A 781 56.18 16.42 -24.41
CA GLU A 781 57.46 15.93 -24.97
C GLU A 781 58.16 16.93 -25.91
N LYS A 782 57.44 17.93 -26.42
CA LYS A 782 57.94 18.94 -27.36
C LYS A 782 57.28 20.28 -27.09
N ALA A 783 57.97 21.37 -27.44
CA ALA A 783 57.38 22.70 -27.32
C ALA A 783 56.11 22.82 -28.16
N GLY A 784 55.03 23.37 -27.59
CA GLY A 784 53.73 23.44 -28.25
C GLY A 784 52.59 23.86 -27.32
N TYR A 785 51.41 24.07 -27.88
CA TYR A 785 50.20 24.34 -27.10
C TYR A 785 49.63 23.05 -26.52
N VAL A 786 49.27 23.11 -25.24
CA VAL A 786 48.40 22.14 -24.57
C VAL A 786 47.02 22.78 -24.40
N HIS A 787 45.99 21.96 -24.53
CA HIS A 787 44.60 22.40 -24.61
C HIS A 787 43.83 21.81 -23.44
N PHE A 788 43.17 22.67 -22.66
CA PHE A 788 42.35 22.32 -21.51
C PHE A 788 40.88 22.59 -21.86
N THR A 789 40.07 21.55 -21.77
CA THR A 789 38.60 21.64 -21.87
C THR A 789 38.04 21.46 -20.47
N LEU A 790 37.54 22.55 -19.90
CA LEU A 790 36.81 22.55 -18.63
C LEU A 790 35.35 22.24 -18.93
N SER A 791 34.74 21.27 -18.25
CA SER A 791 33.37 20.87 -18.51
C SER A 791 32.60 20.59 -17.23
N ALA A 792 31.41 21.18 -17.12
CA ALA A 792 30.46 20.92 -16.04
C ALA A 792 29.25 20.12 -16.56
N GLU A 793 28.79 19.14 -15.78
CA GLU A 793 27.65 18.28 -16.16
C GLU A 793 26.29 18.96 -16.03
N GLN A 794 26.11 19.77 -14.99
CA GLN A 794 24.83 20.41 -14.68
C GLN A 794 24.95 21.94 -14.85
N GLN A 795 25.66 22.59 -13.92
CA GLN A 795 26.02 24.00 -13.97
C GLN A 795 27.39 24.18 -13.29
N GLY A 796 28.34 24.76 -13.99
CA GLY A 796 29.66 25.05 -13.42
C GLY A 796 29.68 26.36 -12.62
N GLY A 797 30.87 26.75 -12.17
CA GLY A 797 31.11 27.98 -11.40
C GLY A 797 32.35 28.74 -11.86
N GLU A 798 32.77 29.73 -11.10
CA GLU A 798 34.08 30.35 -11.24
C GLU A 798 35.17 29.45 -10.68
N VAL A 799 36.18 29.20 -11.51
CA VAL A 799 37.37 28.42 -11.14
C VAL A 799 38.64 29.21 -11.42
N GLU A 800 39.66 28.98 -10.60
CA GLU A 800 41.02 29.46 -10.82
C GLU A 800 41.90 28.31 -11.32
N LEU A 801 42.42 28.44 -12.54
CA LEU A 801 43.42 27.55 -13.10
C LEU A 801 44.80 28.10 -12.78
N TYR A 802 45.67 27.26 -12.22
CA TYR A 802 47.08 27.58 -12.05
C TYR A 802 47.92 26.42 -12.61
N ALA A 803 48.81 26.72 -13.55
CA ALA A 803 49.68 25.71 -14.15
C ALA A 803 51.16 26.10 -14.05
N THR A 804 52.03 25.12 -13.83
CA THR A 804 53.49 25.27 -13.82
C THR A 804 54.16 24.09 -14.54
N TYR A 805 55.33 24.32 -15.13
CA TYR A 805 56.14 23.28 -15.80
C TYR A 805 57.63 23.61 -15.81
#